data_AF-A0A9P0TAI8-F1
#
_entry.id   AF-A0A9P0TAI8-F1
#
_cell.length_a   1.000
_cell.length_b   1.000
_cell.length_c   1.000
_cell.angle_alpha   90.00
_cell.angle_beta   90.00
_cell.angle_gamma   90.00
#
_symmetry.space_group_name_H-M   'P 1'
#
loop_
_entity.id
_entity.type
_entity.pdbx_description
1 polymer ?
#
loop_
_entity_poly.entity_id
_entity_poly.type
_entity_poly.pdbx_seq_one_letter_code
_entity_poly.pdbx_strand_id
1 'polypeptide(L)'
;MTDQRASSEPPPKSSNLYAILNLAYNDRWFWVTLVVLSWYGSGLLVQSAWTAFVSNPISFGVETTYTDWDTKMPAVYICETSNDNRIYDVADTIWTPDHLLDLEDVMKDIVYFRGAAFNLVNVCVHSKNPDPKCPFSNYSYYVNLVRSTCPELLINCLFNKKEFDCCKYFVPIHTDMGTCFALNSVQVKRQVVVKNIENDPLTVETTPAQRACRFSYENDNGLYPLYSYSACTVLCRKREQIKLCGCTDHFMIGSDETKTCNASGLLCLHRHFSQLTTLKPRWAGRRPGLVCDCLPSCDETEITIIKDAVTSSGRARKKRTAVELKLAYLPTERFKRNVVRSRLDLVVSIGGAAGLFVGASLLSFVELFFFFTIRLLDNIYLEKRKKKDRATVRNIQTFQPAMPRSTRRGFTEMTTERKDSSMMSRFKVFCSGQACGARWTLGALLLAPLTAANPNYCAVPATILVAVFITFASFTNRDLKKLAEVLPPSKTGRGRRERNLRSFADFMAMWMWFLSHLVAVAVCARILSATADHVTGSRTRRWLFGYEARSLGEPWPDVLGVTVVLVVCAMFMCGLEESMMFTCLLLIILYIFSQSFTIYGLMNLDITNIKIPLPITVYELFAAGAPISYTFCTVQKKNDNESFNRNVLLMIGLPALVLSCLCFLYTNMLKGTSIDAALPMTTLLEARVAGWICPVLAAITVAGVCLALTELCPLLFSVLVLLASPEWKVLTRSMTYESTTTGSPVLAVFTAGSLAAILAFACPLAHMITLMNASHLMSLTIQALHFIIMRCVPTTEQIEAGDVEYKRLGIGTSIVTRKSSGLKRKRSLWFIPSAIRHTKTLESIKSKVNKETEERECLLLDEYSGCQSEEVEQRSGSALAELAEAEVVDLQSDMEASEGEISSGDDSTDIDAVVKEYRDRIQVVTAIPESSIPAPPSVRGARWVAVGACTQLIASAFIAAAFCCEKYRVPMFATGLPLWLCGTFISIWHPAHLVGIKRLSQLQGPITMLLSLLLLTPLLLDSWPAIILFAGAGVVIYARCERWCGDLAVHQARSTLERRKLRHVTASMPLGGARLTHIDTVYITR
;
A
#
# COMPACT_ATOMS: atom_id res chain seq x y z
N MET A 1 -39.71 20.97 58.01
CA MET A 1 -38.26 21.03 58.33
C MET A 1 -37.61 19.75 57.82
N THR A 2 -36.30 19.79 57.54
CA THR A 2 -35.40 18.63 57.36
C THR A 2 -35.94 17.46 56.52
N ASP A 3 -35.65 17.51 55.22
CA ASP A 3 -35.58 16.31 54.38
C ASP A 3 -34.27 16.38 53.56
N GLN A 4 -33.45 15.33 53.59
CA GLN A 4 -32.13 15.30 52.93
C GLN A 4 -31.70 13.90 52.51
N ARG A 5 -31.23 13.82 51.25
CA ARG A 5 -30.34 12.80 50.67
C ARG A 5 -30.84 11.35 50.65
N ALA A 6 -31.55 11.03 49.56
CA ALA A 6 -31.22 9.85 48.77
C ALA A 6 -30.94 10.30 47.31
N SER A 7 -29.72 10.10 46.83
CA SER A 7 -29.31 10.52 45.48
C SER A 7 -29.54 9.40 44.45
N SER A 8 -30.43 9.62 43.48
CA SER A 8 -30.65 8.70 42.37
C SER A 8 -29.63 8.93 41.24
N GLU A 9 -28.74 7.97 41.04
CA GLU A 9 -27.81 7.96 39.89
C GLU A 9 -28.55 7.73 38.56
N PRO A 10 -28.04 8.26 37.42
CA PRO A 10 -28.52 7.89 36.10
C PRO A 10 -28.08 6.46 35.73
N PRO A 11 -28.90 5.66 35.03
CA PRO A 11 -28.57 4.27 34.71
C PRO A 11 -27.38 4.15 33.74
N PRO A 12 -26.53 3.12 33.87
CA PRO A 12 -25.34 2.95 33.05
C PRO A 12 -25.65 2.65 31.58
N LYS A 13 -24.81 3.17 30.68
CA LYS A 13 -24.92 2.99 29.23
C LYS A 13 -24.73 1.51 28.85
N SER A 14 -25.81 0.82 28.50
CA SER A 14 -25.75 -0.60 28.12
C SER A 14 -25.07 -0.81 26.77
N SER A 15 -23.93 -1.50 26.78
CA SER A 15 -23.29 -2.29 25.70
C SER A 15 -23.86 -2.14 24.27
N ASN A 16 -23.01 -1.75 23.33
CA ASN A 16 -23.31 -1.51 21.90
C ASN A 16 -24.17 -2.59 21.20
N LEU A 17 -24.11 -3.85 21.65
CA LEU A 17 -24.90 -4.96 21.12
C LEU A 17 -26.43 -4.71 21.19
N TYR A 18 -26.92 -4.00 22.21
CA TYR A 18 -28.36 -3.71 22.36
C TYR A 18 -28.90 -2.76 21.28
N ALA A 19 -28.06 -1.91 20.69
CA ALA A 19 -28.47 -1.05 19.57
C ALA A 19 -28.76 -1.85 18.30
N ILE A 20 -28.11 -3.01 18.12
CA ILE A 20 -28.26 -3.87 16.93
C ILE A 20 -29.63 -4.58 16.92
N LEU A 21 -30.17 -4.92 18.10
CA LEU A 21 -31.49 -5.57 18.19
C LEU A 21 -32.65 -4.68 17.72
N ASN A 22 -32.55 -3.35 17.82
CA ASN A 22 -33.63 -2.43 17.46
C ASN A 22 -33.67 -2.01 15.98
N LEU A 23 -32.77 -2.56 15.14
CA LEU A 23 -32.74 -2.33 13.70
C LEU A 23 -33.67 -3.29 12.92
N ALA A 24 -34.08 -2.88 11.72
CA ALA A 24 -34.94 -3.67 10.84
C ALA A 24 -34.26 -4.95 10.34
N TYR A 25 -35.06 -5.96 9.96
CA TYR A 25 -34.57 -7.32 9.66
C TYR A 25 -33.39 -7.36 8.67
N ASN A 26 -33.44 -6.58 7.58
CA ASN A 26 -32.37 -6.53 6.58
C ASN A 26 -31.10 -5.84 7.10
N ASP A 27 -31.24 -4.83 7.94
CA ASP A 27 -30.09 -4.11 8.53
C ASP A 27 -29.39 -4.97 9.59
N ARG A 28 -30.13 -5.82 10.33
CA ARG A 28 -29.54 -6.80 11.26
C ARG A 28 -28.56 -7.74 10.54
N TRP A 29 -28.95 -8.30 9.39
CA TRP A 29 -28.07 -9.17 8.60
C TRP A 29 -26.81 -8.45 8.10
N PHE A 30 -26.93 -7.17 7.70
CA PHE A 30 -25.77 -6.35 7.34
C PHE A 30 -24.81 -6.16 8.53
N TRP A 31 -25.32 -5.81 9.71
CA TRP A 31 -24.49 -5.64 10.91
C TRP A 31 -23.89 -6.95 11.42
N VAL A 32 -24.63 -8.06 11.40
CA VAL A 32 -24.09 -9.40 11.71
C VAL A 32 -22.96 -9.76 10.74
N THR A 33 -23.12 -9.51 9.44
CA THR A 33 -22.06 -9.76 8.44
C THR A 33 -20.81 -8.93 8.71
N LEU A 34 -20.95 -7.64 9.05
CA LEU A 34 -19.82 -6.79 9.44
C LEU A 34 -19.14 -7.27 10.73
N VAL A 35 -19.90 -7.66 11.75
CA VAL A 35 -19.34 -8.18 13.02
C VAL A 35 -18.58 -9.47 12.77
N VAL A 36 -19.13 -10.42 12.01
CA VAL A 36 -18.43 -11.67 11.64
C VAL A 36 -17.15 -11.40 10.86
N LEU A 37 -17.18 -10.48 9.88
CA LEU A 37 -15.97 -10.06 9.15
C LEU A 37 -14.93 -9.40 10.06
N SER A 38 -15.34 -8.61 11.05
CA SER A 38 -14.43 -7.95 11.99
C SER A 38 -13.77 -8.95 12.95
N TRP A 39 -14.54 -9.91 13.48
CA TRP A 39 -14.00 -11.01 14.28
C TRP A 39 -13.05 -11.90 13.48
N TYR A 40 -13.38 -12.19 12.22
CA TYR A 40 -12.50 -12.94 11.30
C TYR A 40 -11.18 -12.20 11.03
N GLY A 41 -11.24 -10.89 10.74
CA GLY A 41 -10.05 -10.05 10.55
C GLY A 41 -9.18 -9.97 11.81
N SER A 42 -9.79 -9.80 12.98
CA SER A 42 -9.10 -9.84 14.28
C SER A 42 -8.41 -11.19 14.50
N GLY A 43 -9.09 -12.31 14.23
CA GLY A 43 -8.54 -13.66 14.33
C GLY A 43 -7.33 -13.90 13.43
N LEU A 44 -7.38 -13.44 12.17
CA LEU A 44 -6.23 -13.53 11.25
C LEU A 44 -5.02 -12.73 11.75
N LEU A 45 -5.23 -11.53 12.30
CA LEU A 45 -4.15 -10.71 12.86
C LEU A 45 -3.55 -11.31 14.14
N VAL A 46 -4.39 -11.88 15.02
CA VAL A 46 -3.94 -12.62 16.21
C VAL A 46 -3.14 -13.86 15.81
N GLN A 47 -3.59 -14.62 14.80
CA GLN A 47 -2.85 -15.76 14.28
C GLN A 47 -1.52 -15.34 13.65
N SER A 48 -1.48 -14.24 12.89
CA SER A 48 -0.26 -13.68 12.32
C SER A 48 0.74 -13.25 13.41
N ALA A 49 0.29 -12.51 14.43
CA ALA A 49 1.11 -12.10 15.56
C ALA A 49 1.66 -13.29 16.36
N TRP A 50 0.83 -14.33 16.57
CA TRP A 50 1.25 -15.58 17.22
C TRP A 50 2.31 -16.33 16.40
N THR A 51 2.10 -16.49 15.09
CA THR A 51 3.11 -17.15 14.22
C THR A 51 4.43 -16.39 14.21
N ALA A 52 4.40 -15.06 14.12
CA ALA A 52 5.60 -14.23 14.16
C ALA A 52 6.37 -14.37 15.49
N PHE A 53 5.67 -14.40 16.62
CA PHE A 53 6.29 -14.64 17.94
C PHE A 53 6.89 -16.05 18.07
N VAL A 54 6.26 -17.07 17.49
CA VAL A 54 6.76 -18.45 17.57
C VAL A 54 7.93 -18.72 16.61
N SER A 55 7.89 -18.20 15.38
CA SER A 55 8.90 -18.50 14.35
C SER A 55 10.04 -17.49 14.24
N ASN A 56 9.77 -16.20 14.49
CA ASN A 56 10.72 -15.09 14.24
C ASN A 56 10.86 -14.14 15.44
N PRO A 57 11.17 -14.62 16.67
CA PRO A 57 11.23 -13.78 17.86
C PRO A 57 12.47 -12.85 17.92
N ILE A 58 13.52 -13.13 17.14
CA ILE A 58 14.86 -12.52 17.28
C ILE A 58 15.37 -12.05 15.92
N SER A 59 16.06 -10.90 15.88
CA SER A 59 16.84 -10.43 14.74
C SER A 59 18.33 -10.38 15.07
N PHE A 60 19.15 -10.41 14.03
CA PHE A 60 20.58 -10.14 14.09
C PHE A 60 20.84 -8.70 13.64
N GLY A 61 21.45 -7.90 14.51
CA GLY A 61 22.04 -6.62 14.15
C GLY A 61 23.56 -6.71 14.11
N VAL A 62 24.19 -5.89 13.27
CA VAL A 62 25.62 -5.60 13.36
C VAL A 62 25.79 -4.32 14.17
N GLU A 63 26.56 -4.39 15.24
CA GLU A 63 26.98 -3.25 16.05
C GLU A 63 28.42 -2.88 15.66
N THR A 64 28.71 -1.58 15.54
CA THR A 64 30.00 -1.04 15.05
C THR A 64 30.56 0.06 15.96
N THR A 65 30.09 0.13 17.21
CA THR A 65 30.51 1.07 18.28
C THR A 65 31.83 0.65 18.94
N TYR A 66 32.82 0.24 18.13
CA TYR A 66 34.02 -0.46 18.60
C TYR A 66 34.97 0.37 19.49
N THR A 67 34.73 1.68 19.62
CA THR A 67 35.51 2.57 20.51
C THR A 67 35.39 2.20 21.98
N ASP A 68 34.28 1.57 22.36
CA ASP A 68 33.88 1.39 23.76
C ASP A 68 34.08 -0.07 24.23
N TRP A 69 34.69 -0.93 23.39
CA TRP A 69 34.78 -2.38 23.62
C TRP A 69 36.15 -2.84 24.19
N ASP A 70 36.14 -3.38 25.41
CA ASP A 70 37.30 -4.06 26.02
C ASP A 70 37.59 -5.41 25.34
N THR A 71 38.42 -5.39 24.29
CA THR A 71 38.77 -6.57 23.50
C THR A 71 39.78 -7.47 24.20
N LYS A 72 39.36 -8.68 24.55
CA LYS A 72 40.21 -9.70 25.21
C LYS A 72 40.88 -10.64 24.21
N MET A 73 42.07 -11.13 24.58
CA MET A 73 42.70 -12.26 23.89
C MET A 73 41.82 -13.53 24.05
N PRO A 74 41.59 -14.31 22.97
CA PRO A 74 40.85 -15.56 23.06
C PRO A 74 41.58 -16.62 23.89
N ALA A 75 40.87 -17.71 24.22
CA ALA A 75 41.49 -18.89 24.80
C ALA A 75 42.40 -19.59 23.78
N VAL A 76 43.60 -20.01 24.20
CA VAL A 76 44.57 -20.71 23.35
C VAL A 76 44.77 -22.11 23.88
N TYR A 77 44.59 -23.12 23.03
CA TYR A 77 44.80 -24.52 23.36
C TYR A 77 45.96 -25.07 22.53
N ILE A 78 46.92 -25.71 23.20
CA ILE A 78 48.08 -26.34 22.56
C ILE A 78 48.06 -27.84 22.88
N CYS A 79 47.95 -28.66 21.84
CA CYS A 79 47.93 -30.12 21.91
C CYS A 79 49.16 -30.68 21.19
N GLU A 80 49.89 -31.59 21.83
CA GLU A 80 50.93 -32.37 21.16
C GLU A 80 50.30 -33.33 20.14
N THR A 81 50.85 -33.39 18.93
CA THR A 81 50.26 -34.18 17.82
C THR A 81 50.92 -35.53 17.61
N SER A 82 52.22 -35.61 17.88
CA SER A 82 53.10 -36.77 17.71
C SER A 82 54.48 -36.40 18.25
N ASN A 83 55.17 -37.33 18.92
CA ASN A 83 56.55 -37.13 19.39
C ASN A 83 57.37 -38.40 19.16
N ASP A 84 57.77 -38.59 17.90
CA ASP A 84 58.40 -39.84 17.44
C ASP A 84 59.71 -40.13 18.18
N ASN A 85 60.52 -39.11 18.52
CA ASN A 85 61.73 -39.30 19.32
C ASN A 85 61.42 -39.94 20.68
N ARG A 86 60.40 -39.41 21.38
CA ARG A 86 59.98 -39.91 22.69
C ARG A 86 59.23 -41.25 22.61
N ILE A 87 58.71 -41.61 21.44
CA ILE A 87 58.21 -42.96 21.17
C ILE A 87 59.40 -43.93 21.13
N TYR A 88 60.46 -43.63 20.39
CA TYR A 88 61.69 -44.45 20.35
C TYR A 88 62.36 -44.53 21.74
N ASP A 89 62.60 -43.39 22.39
CA ASP A 89 63.21 -43.31 23.73
C ASP A 89 62.45 -44.14 24.78
N VAL A 90 61.13 -44.29 24.64
CA VAL A 90 60.29 -45.11 25.54
C VAL A 90 60.22 -46.57 25.07
N ALA A 91 60.16 -46.85 23.77
CA ALA A 91 60.14 -48.20 23.20
C ALA A 91 61.36 -49.01 23.66
N ASP A 92 62.57 -48.42 23.58
CA ASP A 92 63.83 -49.01 24.06
C ASP A 92 63.88 -49.25 25.59
N THR A 93 62.96 -48.67 26.37
CA THR A 93 62.83 -48.93 27.83
C THR A 93 61.77 -49.95 28.20
N ILE A 94 60.77 -50.18 27.34
CA ILE A 94 59.67 -51.12 27.57
C ILE A 94 59.95 -52.48 26.91
N TRP A 95 60.62 -52.48 25.77
CA TRP A 95 60.92 -53.66 24.96
C TRP A 95 62.43 -53.88 24.82
N THR A 96 62.82 -55.11 24.48
CA THR A 96 64.22 -55.41 24.14
C THR A 96 64.62 -54.68 22.85
N PRO A 97 65.91 -54.30 22.66
CA PRO A 97 66.36 -53.64 21.43
C PRO A 97 65.95 -54.38 20.15
N ASP A 98 66.01 -55.72 20.15
CA ASP A 98 65.52 -56.58 19.07
C ASP A 98 63.98 -56.74 19.13
N HIS A 99 63.22 -55.65 19.07
CA HIS A 99 61.76 -55.67 18.95
C HIS A 99 61.28 -55.36 17.52
N LEU A 100 60.04 -55.75 17.22
CA LEU A 100 59.43 -55.45 15.93
C LEU A 100 59.13 -53.94 15.84
N LEU A 101 59.76 -53.25 14.88
CA LEU A 101 59.61 -51.80 14.66
C LEU A 101 58.14 -51.35 14.54
N ASP A 102 57.26 -52.19 13.98
CA ASP A 102 55.84 -51.88 13.86
C ASP A 102 55.17 -51.63 15.24
N LEU A 103 55.74 -52.14 16.36
CA LEU A 103 55.24 -51.89 17.71
C LEU A 103 55.41 -50.41 18.15
N GLU A 104 56.41 -49.70 17.65
CA GLU A 104 56.58 -48.26 17.87
C GLU A 104 55.39 -47.49 17.28
N ASP A 105 54.99 -47.91 16.08
CA ASP A 105 53.86 -47.37 15.33
C ASP A 105 52.49 -47.83 15.91
N VAL A 106 52.44 -48.98 16.60
CA VAL A 106 51.32 -49.38 17.48
C VAL A 106 51.23 -48.47 18.71
N MET A 107 52.35 -48.13 19.34
CA MET A 107 52.36 -47.20 20.48
C MET A 107 51.94 -45.78 20.06
N LYS A 108 52.33 -45.35 18.85
CA LYS A 108 51.90 -44.09 18.24
C LYS A 108 50.38 -44.02 18.04
N ASP A 109 49.79 -45.08 17.47
CA ASP A 109 48.34 -45.26 17.28
C ASP A 109 47.55 -45.13 18.60
N ILE A 110 48.13 -45.57 19.71
CA ILE A 110 47.55 -45.47 21.06
C ILE A 110 47.71 -44.05 21.61
N VAL A 111 48.95 -43.58 21.75
CA VAL A 111 49.30 -42.34 22.50
C VAL A 111 48.74 -41.07 21.83
N TYR A 112 48.57 -41.12 20.51
CA TYR A 112 48.02 -40.04 19.70
C TYR A 112 46.75 -40.47 18.95
N PHE A 113 45.97 -41.39 19.54
CA PHE A 113 44.72 -41.91 18.96
C PHE A 113 43.77 -40.78 18.51
N ARG A 114 43.28 -40.88 17.27
CA ARG A 114 42.36 -39.91 16.64
C ARG A 114 41.11 -40.59 16.05
N GLY A 115 40.71 -41.72 16.62
CA GLY A 115 39.56 -42.53 16.17
C GLY A 115 39.92 -43.71 15.26
N ALA A 116 41.15 -43.77 14.75
CA ALA A 116 41.68 -44.89 13.97
C ALA A 116 42.99 -45.38 14.60
N ALA A 117 43.23 -46.69 14.52
CA ALA A 117 44.44 -47.34 14.99
C ALA A 117 44.75 -48.52 14.03
N PHE A 118 45.43 -48.22 12.92
CA PHE A 118 45.64 -49.16 11.81
C PHE A 118 46.75 -50.18 12.12
N ASN A 119 47.83 -49.73 12.74
CA ASN A 119 48.98 -50.55 13.11
C ASN A 119 48.62 -51.47 14.27
N LEU A 120 47.94 -50.94 15.30
CA LEU A 120 47.41 -51.75 16.42
C LEU A 120 46.53 -52.89 15.92
N VAL A 121 45.63 -52.61 14.97
CA VAL A 121 44.73 -53.61 14.40
C VAL A 121 45.47 -54.65 13.58
N ASN A 122 46.37 -54.25 12.69
CA ASN A 122 47.07 -55.18 11.79
C ASN A 122 48.09 -56.06 12.53
N VAL A 123 48.93 -55.47 13.38
CA VAL A 123 50.03 -56.15 14.07
C VAL A 123 49.51 -57.01 15.23
N CYS A 124 48.65 -56.45 16.08
CA CYS A 124 48.29 -57.07 17.35
C CYS A 124 46.94 -57.79 17.36
N VAL A 125 46.06 -57.58 16.37
CA VAL A 125 44.69 -58.14 16.39
C VAL A 125 44.34 -58.98 15.15
N HIS A 126 44.79 -58.61 13.96
CA HIS A 126 44.56 -59.36 12.72
C HIS A 126 45.71 -60.31 12.33
N SER A 127 46.91 -60.15 12.90
CA SER A 127 47.99 -61.12 12.71
C SER A 127 47.58 -62.50 13.24
N LYS A 128 47.90 -63.56 12.49
CA LYS A 128 47.69 -64.94 12.94
C LYS A 128 48.57 -65.32 14.14
N ASN A 129 49.73 -64.69 14.24
CA ASN A 129 50.67 -64.77 15.36
C ASN A 129 50.99 -63.33 15.79
N PRO A 130 50.22 -62.72 16.71
CA PRO A 130 50.56 -61.41 17.25
C PRO A 130 51.81 -61.49 18.14
N ASP A 131 52.60 -60.41 18.19
CA ASP A 131 53.79 -60.36 19.06
C ASP A 131 53.36 -60.38 20.55
N PRO A 132 53.99 -61.20 21.42
CA PRO A 132 53.66 -61.25 22.85
C PRO A 132 53.86 -59.92 23.60
N LYS A 133 54.58 -58.95 23.02
CA LYS A 133 54.81 -57.59 23.55
C LYS A 133 53.66 -56.62 23.28
N CYS A 134 52.64 -57.02 22.51
CA CYS A 134 51.54 -56.15 22.07
C CYS A 134 50.70 -55.55 23.24
N PRO A 135 50.43 -54.23 23.25
CA PRO A 135 49.65 -53.57 24.30
C PRO A 135 48.12 -53.76 24.12
N PHE A 136 47.54 -54.72 24.85
CA PHE A 136 46.10 -55.05 24.75
C PHE A 136 45.16 -54.24 25.67
N SER A 137 45.69 -53.55 26.69
CA SER A 137 44.92 -52.79 27.69
C SER A 137 45.79 -51.74 28.40
N ASN A 138 45.20 -50.97 29.34
CA ASN A 138 45.85 -49.91 30.14
C ASN A 138 46.54 -48.81 29.29
N TYR A 139 45.81 -48.25 28.32
CA TYR A 139 46.33 -47.24 27.41
C TYR A 139 46.73 -45.93 28.09
N SER A 140 46.08 -45.57 29.20
CA SER A 140 46.39 -44.39 30.00
C SER A 140 47.82 -44.41 30.58
N TYR A 141 48.41 -45.58 30.81
CA TYR A 141 49.82 -45.72 31.21
C TYR A 141 50.77 -45.21 30.11
N TYR A 142 50.67 -45.77 28.91
CA TYR A 142 51.49 -45.39 27.75
C TYR A 142 51.33 -43.90 27.39
N VAL A 143 50.09 -43.39 27.45
CA VAL A 143 49.76 -41.98 27.24
C VAL A 143 50.52 -41.05 28.19
N ASN A 144 50.56 -41.37 29.48
CA ASN A 144 51.19 -40.53 30.50
C ASN A 144 52.73 -40.61 30.48
N LEU A 145 53.29 -41.68 29.91
CA LEU A 145 54.73 -41.88 29.78
C LEU A 145 55.30 -41.15 28.54
N VAL A 146 54.64 -41.31 27.40
CA VAL A 146 55.13 -40.85 26.09
C VAL A 146 54.77 -39.39 25.76
N ARG A 147 53.68 -38.82 26.28
CA ARG A 147 53.32 -37.41 25.99
C ARG A 147 54.17 -36.44 26.80
N SER A 148 54.54 -35.32 26.18
CA SER A 148 55.38 -34.30 26.80
C SER A 148 54.65 -33.53 27.90
N THR A 149 55.36 -33.23 28.99
CA THR A 149 54.89 -32.32 30.03
C THR A 149 54.98 -30.86 29.58
N CYS A 150 54.29 -29.96 30.28
CA CYS A 150 54.28 -28.52 29.94
C CYS A 150 55.68 -27.89 29.76
N PRO A 151 56.67 -28.04 30.69
CA PRO A 151 57.98 -27.39 30.54
C PRO A 151 58.84 -27.98 29.42
N GLU A 152 58.52 -29.17 28.92
CA GLU A 152 59.19 -29.79 27.77
C GLU A 152 58.60 -29.25 26.44
N LEU A 153 57.28 -29.02 26.42
CA LEU A 153 56.52 -28.59 25.24
C LEU A 153 56.51 -27.07 25.05
N LEU A 154 56.41 -26.29 26.15
CA LEU A 154 56.22 -24.84 26.14
C LEU A 154 57.40 -24.12 26.81
N ILE A 155 58.23 -23.48 25.98
CA ILE A 155 59.47 -22.82 26.38
C ILE A 155 59.47 -21.39 25.82
N ASN A 156 59.91 -20.41 26.62
CA ASN A 156 60.01 -18.99 26.26
C ASN A 156 58.67 -18.33 25.85
N CYS A 157 57.66 -18.35 26.74
CA CYS A 157 56.39 -17.67 26.48
C CYS A 157 56.48 -16.14 26.67
N LEU A 158 56.02 -15.38 25.67
CA LEU A 158 55.89 -13.92 25.74
C LEU A 158 54.47 -13.47 25.39
N PHE A 159 53.95 -12.48 26.12
CA PHE A 159 52.70 -11.79 25.83
C PHE A 159 52.96 -10.29 25.72
N ASN A 160 52.61 -9.67 24.58
CA ASN A 160 52.94 -8.28 24.27
C ASN A 160 54.42 -7.92 24.54
N LYS A 161 55.34 -8.81 24.14
CA LYS A 161 56.81 -8.75 24.37
C LYS A 161 57.26 -8.84 25.84
N LYS A 162 56.35 -9.05 26.80
CA LYS A 162 56.69 -9.34 28.20
C LYS A 162 56.73 -10.85 28.43
N GLU A 163 57.82 -11.34 28.99
CA GLU A 163 57.98 -12.75 29.34
C GLU A 163 57.01 -13.16 30.47
N PHE A 164 56.53 -14.41 30.42
CA PHE A 164 55.75 -15.01 31.49
C PHE A 164 56.03 -16.51 31.63
N ASP A 165 55.84 -17.03 32.84
CA ASP A 165 55.91 -18.46 33.15
C ASP A 165 54.83 -19.22 32.37
N CYS A 166 55.24 -20.01 31.37
CA CYS A 166 54.33 -20.78 30.53
C CYS A 166 53.36 -21.62 31.37
N CYS A 167 53.88 -22.46 32.28
CA CYS A 167 53.12 -23.53 32.92
C CYS A 167 52.28 -23.07 34.11
N LYS A 168 52.52 -21.85 34.62
CA LYS A 168 51.64 -21.17 35.57
C LYS A 168 50.33 -20.68 34.94
N TYR A 169 50.30 -20.44 33.63
CA TYR A 169 49.13 -19.90 32.91
C TYR A 169 48.52 -20.86 31.88
N PHE A 170 49.32 -21.75 31.30
CA PHE A 170 48.89 -22.89 30.48
C PHE A 170 48.59 -24.10 31.37
N VAL A 171 47.32 -24.25 31.75
CA VAL A 171 46.86 -25.32 32.66
C VAL A 171 46.43 -26.54 31.83
N PRO A 172 46.76 -27.79 32.25
CA PRO A 172 46.32 -28.98 31.53
C PRO A 172 44.78 -29.09 31.47
N ILE A 173 44.28 -29.51 30.31
CA ILE A 173 42.89 -29.86 30.05
C ILE A 173 42.85 -31.20 29.30
N HIS A 174 41.98 -32.11 29.69
CA HIS A 174 41.72 -33.34 28.93
C HIS A 174 40.75 -33.03 27.78
N THR A 175 40.95 -33.68 26.63
CA THR A 175 40.15 -33.52 25.40
C THR A 175 40.00 -34.87 24.71
N ASP A 176 39.18 -34.98 23.64
CA ASP A 176 39.11 -36.18 22.79
C ASP A 176 40.35 -36.39 21.88
N MET A 177 41.42 -35.61 22.10
CA MET A 177 42.77 -35.81 21.55
C MET A 177 43.82 -36.06 22.65
N GLY A 178 43.36 -36.37 23.86
CA GLY A 178 44.18 -36.54 25.07
C GLY A 178 44.45 -35.23 25.81
N THR A 179 45.49 -35.21 26.63
CA THR A 179 45.87 -34.03 27.42
C THR A 179 46.47 -32.95 26.53
N CYS A 180 45.94 -31.74 26.65
CA CYS A 180 46.41 -30.50 26.03
C CYS A 180 46.60 -29.42 27.10
N PHE A 181 47.20 -28.29 26.75
CA PHE A 181 47.41 -27.17 27.66
C PHE A 181 46.61 -25.94 27.22
N ALA A 182 45.86 -25.34 28.14
CA ALA A 182 44.93 -24.24 27.89
C ALA A 182 45.33 -22.95 28.60
N LEU A 183 45.48 -21.87 27.83
CA LEU A 183 45.64 -20.50 28.30
C LEU A 183 44.30 -19.76 28.16
N ASN A 184 43.93 -18.97 29.18
CA ASN A 184 42.73 -18.12 29.20
C ASN A 184 41.39 -18.84 28.93
N SER A 185 41.30 -20.15 29.21
CA SER A 185 40.05 -20.91 29.05
C SER A 185 39.12 -20.77 30.26
N VAL A 186 37.84 -20.51 29.99
CA VAL A 186 36.77 -20.44 31.00
C VAL A 186 36.47 -21.82 31.62
N GLN A 187 36.73 -22.92 30.89
CA GLN A 187 36.49 -24.28 31.37
C GLN A 187 37.46 -24.69 32.52
N VAL A 188 38.58 -23.99 32.66
CA VAL A 188 39.72 -24.43 33.51
C VAL A 188 39.95 -23.49 34.71
N LYS A 189 39.22 -22.36 34.81
CA LYS A 189 39.52 -21.31 35.80
C LYS A 189 38.30 -20.86 36.61
N ARG A 190 38.41 -20.91 37.94
CA ARG A 190 37.45 -20.27 38.86
C ARG A 190 37.39 -18.76 38.59
N GLN A 191 36.22 -18.29 38.15
CA GLN A 191 35.74 -16.90 38.15
C GLN A 191 36.77 -15.80 37.85
N VAL A 192 37.01 -15.54 36.56
CA VAL A 192 37.01 -14.15 36.04
C VAL A 192 36.18 -14.14 34.77
N VAL A 193 34.90 -13.77 34.89
CA VAL A 193 34.02 -13.56 33.73
C VAL A 193 33.98 -12.07 33.41
N VAL A 194 34.33 -11.71 32.19
CA VAL A 194 33.87 -10.46 31.57
C VAL A 194 33.64 -10.76 30.09
N LYS A 195 32.45 -10.37 29.60
CA LYS A 195 31.84 -10.89 28.38
C LYS A 195 32.17 -10.01 27.18
N ASN A 196 32.63 -10.61 26.08
CA ASN A 196 32.76 -9.93 24.80
C ASN A 196 31.43 -9.93 24.00
N ILE A 197 30.43 -10.71 24.43
CA ILE A 197 29.09 -10.75 23.83
C ILE A 197 28.02 -10.49 24.90
N GLU A 198 27.49 -9.27 24.87
CA GLU A 198 26.26 -8.85 25.54
C GLU A 198 25.09 -8.95 24.57
N ASN A 199 24.39 -10.09 24.57
CA ASN A 199 23.05 -10.17 23.97
C ASN A 199 22.06 -9.35 24.81
N ASP A 200 20.99 -8.88 24.20
CA ASP A 200 19.85 -8.23 24.89
C ASP A 200 19.39 -9.09 26.09
N PRO A 201 19.17 -8.53 27.30
CA PRO A 201 18.80 -9.29 28.50
C PRO A 201 17.54 -10.14 28.32
N LEU A 202 16.58 -9.70 27.49
CA LEU A 202 15.36 -10.46 27.18
C LEU A 202 15.64 -11.75 26.40
N THR A 203 16.80 -11.89 25.76
CA THR A 203 17.18 -13.14 25.08
C THR A 203 17.31 -14.32 26.06
N VAL A 204 17.59 -14.06 27.34
CA VAL A 204 17.64 -15.09 28.40
C VAL A 204 16.25 -15.71 28.64
N GLU A 205 15.17 -14.92 28.54
CA GLU A 205 13.79 -15.39 28.75
C GLU A 205 13.22 -16.22 27.60
N THR A 206 13.91 -16.28 26.45
CA THR A 206 13.52 -17.11 25.31
C THR A 206 14.00 -18.56 25.47
N THR A 207 13.30 -19.54 24.92
CA THR A 207 13.76 -20.93 25.02
C THR A 207 14.93 -21.20 24.05
N PRO A 208 15.89 -22.10 24.38
CA PRO A 208 17.00 -22.45 23.48
C PRO A 208 16.57 -22.87 22.06
N ALA A 209 15.38 -23.49 21.94
CA ALA A 209 14.79 -23.87 20.66
C ALA A 209 14.30 -22.67 19.83
N GLN A 210 13.78 -21.61 20.48
CA GLN A 210 13.33 -20.38 19.81
C GLN A 210 14.49 -19.47 19.39
N ARG A 211 15.57 -19.39 20.20
CA ARG A 211 16.76 -18.58 19.86
C ARG A 211 17.85 -19.33 19.09
N ALA A 212 17.65 -20.63 18.84
CA ALA A 212 18.59 -21.52 18.16
C ALA A 212 20.04 -21.51 18.71
N CYS A 213 20.23 -21.14 19.98
CA CYS A 213 21.52 -21.13 20.66
C CYS A 213 21.36 -21.42 22.17
N ARG A 214 22.44 -21.89 22.80
CA ARG A 214 22.54 -22.08 24.27
C ARG A 214 23.58 -21.15 24.87
N PHE A 215 23.36 -20.69 26.09
CA PHE A 215 24.40 -20.00 26.86
C PHE A 215 25.36 -20.99 27.50
N SER A 216 26.58 -20.53 27.78
CA SER A 216 27.64 -21.29 28.47
C SER A 216 27.24 -21.95 29.80
N TYR A 217 26.18 -21.50 30.48
CA TYR A 217 25.65 -22.12 31.71
C TYR A 217 24.52 -23.15 31.50
N GLU A 218 24.00 -23.32 30.28
CA GLU A 218 22.82 -24.18 29.98
C GLU A 218 23.23 -25.62 29.61
N ASN A 219 23.88 -26.28 30.56
CA ASN A 219 24.71 -27.46 30.32
C ASN A 219 24.28 -28.70 31.12
N ASP A 220 22.97 -28.95 31.18
CA ASP A 220 22.40 -30.08 31.93
C ASP A 220 23.02 -31.42 31.49
N ASN A 221 23.66 -32.12 32.43
CA ASN A 221 24.38 -33.38 32.21
C ASN A 221 25.46 -33.30 31.09
N GLY A 222 26.15 -32.16 31.00
CA GLY A 222 27.31 -31.95 30.14
C GLY A 222 28.56 -32.76 30.53
N LEU A 223 29.50 -32.90 29.59
CA LEU A 223 30.78 -33.58 29.80
C LEU A 223 31.84 -32.70 30.50
N TYR A 224 31.74 -31.39 30.26
CA TYR A 224 32.53 -30.33 30.87
C TYR A 224 31.59 -29.47 31.74
N PRO A 225 32.09 -28.61 32.66
CA PRO A 225 31.23 -27.77 33.49
C PRO A 225 30.36 -26.78 32.70
N LEU A 226 30.92 -26.15 31.66
CA LEU A 226 30.22 -25.15 30.85
C LEU A 226 29.90 -25.69 29.44
N TYR A 227 28.79 -25.21 28.86
CA TYR A 227 28.41 -25.52 27.49
C TYR A 227 29.32 -24.83 26.49
N SER A 228 29.70 -25.57 25.44
CA SER A 228 30.14 -25.03 24.16
C SER A 228 29.72 -26.00 23.05
N TYR A 229 29.71 -25.55 21.80
CA TYR A 229 29.43 -26.44 20.66
C TYR A 229 30.42 -27.61 20.59
N SER A 230 31.70 -27.37 20.92
CA SER A 230 32.73 -28.41 21.04
C SER A 230 32.45 -29.39 22.19
N ALA A 231 32.12 -28.92 23.40
CA ALA A 231 31.77 -29.79 24.53
C ALA A 231 30.57 -30.69 24.22
N CYS A 232 29.56 -30.16 23.52
CA CYS A 232 28.39 -30.93 23.07
C CYS A 232 28.75 -32.00 22.03
N THR A 233 29.60 -31.68 21.06
CA THR A 233 29.98 -32.65 20.00
C THR A 233 30.89 -33.77 20.52
N VAL A 234 31.75 -33.51 21.52
CA VAL A 234 32.49 -34.58 22.23
C VAL A 234 31.53 -35.48 23.03
N LEU A 235 30.57 -34.91 23.76
CA LEU A 235 29.54 -35.69 24.47
C LEU A 235 28.68 -36.54 23.51
N CYS A 236 28.38 -36.01 22.33
CA CYS A 236 27.69 -36.74 21.26
C CYS A 236 28.53 -37.93 20.75
N ARG A 237 29.82 -37.72 20.45
CA ARG A 237 30.78 -38.79 20.10
C ARG A 237 30.81 -39.87 21.19
N LYS A 238 31.01 -39.49 22.45
CA LYS A 238 31.06 -40.41 23.61
C LYS A 238 29.82 -41.30 23.70
N ARG A 239 28.63 -40.74 23.51
CA ARG A 239 27.36 -41.49 23.54
C ARG A 239 27.26 -42.50 22.40
N GLU A 240 27.63 -42.12 21.18
CA GLU A 240 27.52 -43.02 20.03
C GLU A 240 28.63 -44.09 20.00
N GLN A 241 29.83 -43.81 20.56
CA GLN A 241 30.86 -44.82 20.82
C GLN A 241 30.32 -45.96 21.71
N ILE A 242 29.75 -45.62 22.88
CA ILE A 242 29.16 -46.60 23.81
C ILE A 242 28.03 -47.39 23.14
N LYS A 243 27.20 -46.72 22.34
CA LYS A 243 26.04 -47.32 21.65
C LYS A 243 26.44 -48.28 20.53
N LEU A 244 27.55 -48.04 19.83
CA LEU A 244 28.03 -48.90 18.75
C LEU A 244 28.98 -50.00 19.22
N CYS A 245 29.83 -49.72 20.22
CA CYS A 245 30.96 -50.57 20.61
C CYS A 245 30.97 -50.96 22.10
N GLY A 246 30.00 -50.53 22.90
CA GLY A 246 29.91 -50.81 24.34
C GLY A 246 30.88 -50.01 25.23
N CYS A 247 31.91 -49.39 24.64
CA CYS A 247 32.98 -48.67 25.32
C CYS A 247 33.31 -47.33 24.65
N THR A 248 34.12 -46.51 25.32
CA THR A 248 34.68 -45.24 24.81
C THR A 248 36.19 -45.34 24.60
N ASP A 249 36.77 -44.46 23.79
CA ASP A 249 38.22 -44.28 23.79
C ASP A 249 38.75 -43.83 25.17
N HIS A 250 40.06 -44.00 25.37
CA HIS A 250 40.73 -43.78 26.65
C HIS A 250 41.06 -42.30 26.95
N PHE A 251 40.62 -41.36 26.09
CA PHE A 251 40.68 -39.92 26.36
C PHE A 251 39.34 -39.32 26.80
N MET A 252 38.23 -40.08 26.67
CA MET A 252 36.89 -39.62 27.04
C MET A 252 36.71 -39.44 28.56
N ILE A 253 36.81 -38.18 28.99
CA ILE A 253 36.61 -37.68 30.37
C ILE A 253 35.40 -38.33 31.06
N GLY A 254 35.53 -38.71 32.34
CA GLY A 254 34.42 -39.25 33.11
C GLY A 254 33.83 -40.54 32.51
N SER A 255 34.69 -41.39 31.94
CA SER A 255 34.41 -42.80 31.74
C SER A 255 34.94 -43.57 32.96
N ASP A 256 34.18 -44.56 33.42
CA ASP A 256 34.70 -45.54 34.37
C ASP A 256 35.68 -46.46 33.63
N GLU A 257 36.69 -47.01 34.30
CA GLU A 257 37.69 -47.89 33.66
C GLU A 257 37.03 -49.06 32.90
N THR A 258 35.96 -49.63 33.47
CA THR A 258 35.13 -50.70 32.88
C THR A 258 34.39 -50.31 31.59
N LYS A 259 34.37 -49.03 31.23
CA LYS A 259 33.77 -48.48 30.00
C LYS A 259 34.81 -47.98 29.00
N THR A 260 36.11 -48.08 29.32
CA THR A 260 37.20 -47.76 28.38
C THR A 260 37.44 -48.93 27.43
N CYS A 261 37.79 -48.65 26.17
CA CYS A 261 38.03 -49.67 25.16
C CYS A 261 39.44 -50.27 25.29
N ASN A 262 39.52 -51.57 25.58
CA ASN A 262 40.69 -52.43 25.29
C ASN A 262 40.86 -52.61 23.76
N ALA A 263 41.92 -53.30 23.31
CA ALA A 263 42.25 -53.49 21.89
C ALA A 263 41.07 -53.91 20.99
N SER A 264 40.23 -54.85 21.45
CA SER A 264 39.02 -55.29 20.72
C SER A 264 37.97 -54.17 20.57
N GLY A 265 37.85 -53.30 21.57
CA GLY A 265 37.02 -52.09 21.51
C GLY A 265 37.60 -51.03 20.57
N LEU A 266 38.93 -50.83 20.58
CA LEU A 266 39.61 -49.93 19.63
C LEU A 266 39.47 -50.42 18.18
N LEU A 267 39.49 -51.74 17.92
CA LEU A 267 39.15 -52.32 16.62
C LEU A 267 37.71 -51.96 16.20
N CYS A 268 36.74 -52.02 17.14
CA CYS A 268 35.37 -51.59 16.85
C CYS A 268 35.29 -50.10 16.52
N LEU A 269 35.94 -49.23 17.31
CA LEU A 269 36.00 -47.79 17.04
C LEU A 269 36.65 -47.48 15.69
N HIS A 270 37.75 -48.15 15.35
CA HIS A 270 38.43 -48.03 14.05
C HIS A 270 37.52 -48.48 12.90
N ARG A 271 36.81 -49.61 13.03
CA ARG A 271 35.83 -50.09 12.04
C ARG A 271 34.69 -49.10 11.79
N HIS A 272 34.31 -48.33 12.81
CA HIS A 272 33.28 -47.29 12.74
C HIS A 272 33.85 -45.86 12.60
N PHE A 273 35.15 -45.69 12.32
CA PHE A 273 35.84 -44.39 12.27
C PHE A 273 35.12 -43.36 11.39
N SER A 274 34.77 -43.74 10.15
CA SER A 274 34.08 -42.86 9.18
C SER A 274 32.67 -42.46 9.60
N GLN A 275 32.07 -43.18 10.56
CA GLN A 275 30.77 -42.86 11.15
C GLN A 275 30.91 -42.01 12.42
N LEU A 276 31.98 -42.17 13.20
CA LEU A 276 32.17 -41.55 14.51
C LEU A 276 32.91 -40.20 14.48
N THR A 277 33.89 -40.01 13.59
CA THR A 277 34.74 -38.80 13.62
C THR A 277 34.17 -37.64 12.81
N THR A 278 33.67 -37.91 11.60
CA THR A 278 33.03 -36.91 10.73
C THR A 278 31.62 -36.57 11.22
N LEU A 279 31.34 -35.29 11.53
CA LEU A 279 29.98 -34.82 11.79
C LEU A 279 29.20 -34.62 10.48
N LYS A 280 27.90 -34.95 10.47
CA LYS A 280 27.00 -34.69 9.34
C LYS A 280 25.65 -34.10 9.77
N PRO A 281 25.04 -33.19 8.99
CA PRO A 281 23.70 -32.70 9.26
C PRO A 281 22.64 -33.76 8.91
N ARG A 282 21.47 -33.70 9.58
CA ARG A 282 20.34 -34.65 9.39
C ARG A 282 19.93 -34.88 7.93
N TRP A 283 20.02 -33.86 7.08
CA TRP A 283 19.65 -33.94 5.65
C TRP A 283 20.69 -34.64 4.76
N ALA A 284 21.95 -34.77 5.21
CA ALA A 284 23.03 -35.38 4.43
C ALA A 284 23.07 -36.92 4.54
N GLY A 285 21.89 -37.57 4.51
CA GLY A 285 21.71 -38.98 4.87
C GLY A 285 22.61 -39.97 4.11
N ARG A 286 22.94 -39.69 2.84
CA ARG A 286 23.78 -40.55 1.98
C ARG A 286 25.28 -40.56 2.33
N ARG A 287 25.77 -39.69 3.22
CA ARG A 287 27.19 -39.66 3.62
C ARG A 287 27.41 -40.42 4.94
N PRO A 288 28.54 -41.10 5.14
CA PRO A 288 28.94 -41.58 6.47
C PRO A 288 29.20 -40.38 7.40
N GLY A 289 29.05 -40.58 8.70
CA GLY A 289 29.24 -39.57 9.73
C GLY A 289 28.12 -39.51 10.77
N LEU A 290 28.42 -38.83 11.88
CA LEU A 290 27.63 -38.73 13.10
C LEU A 290 26.68 -37.54 13.05
N VAL A 291 25.41 -37.74 13.43
CA VAL A 291 24.43 -36.66 13.57
C VAL A 291 24.41 -36.22 15.03
N CYS A 292 24.73 -34.95 15.29
CA CYS A 292 24.68 -34.35 16.63
C CYS A 292 23.73 -33.15 16.64
N ASP A 293 22.73 -33.19 17.52
CA ASP A 293 21.76 -32.09 17.69
C ASP A 293 22.29 -30.99 18.64
N CYS A 294 23.52 -30.54 18.38
CA CYS A 294 24.19 -29.49 19.17
C CYS A 294 23.83 -28.11 18.62
N LEU A 295 23.36 -27.22 19.50
CA LEU A 295 23.14 -25.81 19.16
C LEU A 295 24.45 -25.01 19.27
N PRO A 296 24.67 -23.97 18.44
CA PRO A 296 25.77 -23.03 18.65
C PRO A 296 25.62 -22.30 20.00
N SER A 297 26.72 -21.79 20.54
CA SER A 297 26.67 -21.01 21.78
C SER A 297 26.20 -19.57 21.50
N CYS A 298 25.46 -18.96 22.43
CA CYS A 298 24.95 -17.59 22.28
C CYS A 298 26.05 -16.52 22.49
N ASP A 299 27.13 -16.88 23.16
CA ASP A 299 28.19 -16.01 23.72
C ASP A 299 29.62 -16.36 23.22
N GLU A 300 29.74 -17.22 22.21
CA GLU A 300 31.01 -17.68 21.63
C GLU A 300 31.49 -16.79 20.47
N THR A 301 32.80 -16.51 20.42
CA THR A 301 33.44 -15.62 19.44
C THR A 301 33.98 -16.40 18.24
N GLU A 302 33.61 -16.00 17.03
CA GLU A 302 34.21 -16.53 15.80
C GLU A 302 35.63 -15.97 15.58
N ILE A 303 36.55 -16.81 15.10
CA ILE A 303 37.96 -16.45 14.88
C ILE A 303 38.37 -16.97 13.50
N THR A 304 38.76 -16.06 12.60
CA THR A 304 39.19 -16.38 11.24
C THR A 304 40.72 -16.27 11.10
N ILE A 305 41.34 -17.26 10.47
CA ILE A 305 42.80 -17.28 10.25
C ILE A 305 43.10 -16.51 8.96
N ILE A 306 43.46 -15.24 9.10
CA ILE A 306 43.71 -14.32 7.98
C ILE A 306 45.02 -14.66 7.23
N LYS A 307 46.03 -15.14 7.95
CA LYS A 307 47.33 -15.53 7.39
C LYS A 307 48.01 -16.58 8.28
N ASP A 308 48.26 -17.75 7.72
CA ASP A 308 49.28 -18.68 8.21
C ASP A 308 50.58 -18.47 7.39
N ALA A 309 51.75 -18.64 8.01
CA ALA A 309 53.04 -18.29 7.41
C ALA A 309 54.21 -19.05 8.05
N VAL A 310 54.48 -20.25 7.54
CA VAL A 310 55.64 -21.07 7.96
C VAL A 310 56.94 -20.47 7.42
N THR A 311 57.57 -19.59 8.21
CA THR A 311 58.86 -18.97 7.89
C THR A 311 60.04 -19.91 8.21
N SER A 312 60.25 -20.91 7.35
CA SER A 312 61.39 -21.83 7.45
C SER A 312 62.73 -21.10 7.28
N SER A 313 63.37 -20.67 8.38
CA SER A 313 64.70 -20.06 8.33
C SER A 313 65.72 -21.06 7.78
N GLY A 314 66.31 -20.75 6.63
CA GLY A 314 67.09 -21.71 5.85
C GLY A 314 68.31 -22.33 6.58
N ARG A 315 68.62 -23.57 6.20
CA ARG A 315 69.88 -24.29 6.47
C ARG A 315 70.28 -24.60 7.93
N ALA A 316 69.38 -24.47 8.91
CA ALA A 316 69.59 -25.05 10.24
C ALA A 316 68.34 -25.80 10.75
N ARG A 317 68.48 -27.11 11.01
CA ARG A 317 67.42 -28.00 11.52
C ARG A 317 67.21 -27.78 13.03
N LYS A 318 66.74 -26.58 13.41
CA LYS A 318 66.49 -26.20 14.82
C LYS A 318 65.47 -27.15 15.46
N LYS A 319 65.80 -27.73 16.62
CA LYS A 319 64.93 -28.63 17.40
C LYS A 319 63.71 -27.94 18.07
N ARG A 320 63.36 -26.70 17.68
CA ARG A 320 62.30 -25.89 18.31
C ARG A 320 61.57 -25.05 17.27
N THR A 321 60.24 -25.05 17.35
CA THR A 321 59.33 -24.22 16.55
C THR A 321 58.89 -23.01 17.38
N ALA A 322 58.87 -21.83 16.78
CA ALA A 322 58.27 -20.63 17.38
C ALA A 322 56.87 -20.40 16.77
N VAL A 323 55.89 -20.09 17.61
CA VAL A 323 54.50 -19.82 17.21
C VAL A 323 54.12 -18.42 17.70
N GLU A 324 53.87 -17.49 16.78
CA GLU A 324 53.38 -16.14 17.10
C GLU A 324 51.87 -16.07 16.82
N LEU A 325 51.07 -15.82 17.86
CA LEU A 325 49.63 -15.58 17.75
C LEU A 325 49.35 -14.08 17.87
N LYS A 326 48.88 -13.48 16.78
CA LYS A 326 48.66 -12.02 16.69
C LYS A 326 47.32 -11.69 16.03
N LEU A 327 46.54 -10.82 16.66
CA LEU A 327 45.37 -10.17 16.06
C LEU A 327 45.83 -9.23 14.94
N ALA A 328 45.28 -9.39 13.73
CA ALA A 328 45.62 -8.54 12.59
C ALA A 328 45.07 -7.11 12.76
N TYR A 329 43.89 -6.99 13.36
CA TYR A 329 43.21 -5.76 13.76
C TYR A 329 42.33 -6.05 15.00
N LEU A 330 41.89 -5.01 15.70
CA LEU A 330 40.85 -5.12 16.74
C LEU A 330 39.47 -5.26 16.07
N PRO A 331 38.51 -5.98 16.67
CA PRO A 331 37.19 -6.20 16.07
C PRO A 331 36.44 -4.87 15.89
N THR A 332 36.15 -4.50 14.65
CA THR A 332 35.41 -3.28 14.29
C THR A 332 33.90 -3.48 14.19
N GLU A 333 33.46 -4.73 14.10
CA GLU A 333 32.07 -5.14 14.00
C GLU A 333 31.77 -6.28 14.98
N ARG A 334 30.52 -6.36 15.44
CA ARG A 334 30.05 -7.40 16.34
C ARG A 334 28.59 -7.73 16.07
N PHE A 335 28.27 -9.02 15.93
CA PHE A 335 26.89 -9.49 15.83
C PHE A 335 26.19 -9.45 17.20
N LYS A 336 24.98 -8.89 17.23
CA LYS A 336 24.11 -8.82 18.41
C LYS A 336 22.74 -9.41 18.08
N ARG A 337 22.23 -10.26 18.97
CA ARG A 337 20.85 -10.77 18.90
C ARG A 337 19.95 -9.86 19.71
N ASN A 338 18.92 -9.32 19.07
CA ASN A 338 17.91 -8.43 19.66
C ASN A 338 16.56 -9.16 19.64
N VAL A 339 15.77 -9.05 20.70
CA VAL A 339 14.40 -9.59 20.73
C VAL A 339 13.46 -8.64 19.97
N VAL A 340 12.85 -9.13 18.89
CA VAL A 340 11.92 -8.36 18.03
C VAL A 340 10.47 -8.49 18.51
N ARG A 341 10.15 -9.58 19.22
CA ARG A 341 8.83 -9.82 19.81
C ARG A 341 8.98 -10.44 21.20
N SER A 342 8.88 -9.60 22.23
CA SER A 342 8.77 -10.05 23.61
C SER A 342 7.38 -10.66 23.90
N ARG A 343 7.24 -11.25 25.08
CA ARG A 343 5.94 -11.74 25.59
C ARG A 343 4.95 -10.59 25.79
N LEU A 344 5.43 -9.38 26.09
CA LEU A 344 4.62 -8.18 26.25
C LEU A 344 4.09 -7.69 24.90
N ASP A 345 4.94 -7.67 23.86
CA ASP A 345 4.54 -7.26 22.50
C ASP A 345 3.45 -8.18 21.92
N LEU A 346 3.49 -9.47 22.25
CA LEU A 346 2.43 -10.40 21.88
C LEU A 346 1.10 -10.01 22.53
N VAL A 347 1.09 -9.72 23.83
CA VAL A 347 -0.13 -9.29 24.56
C VAL A 347 -0.64 -7.94 24.04
N VAL A 348 0.25 -6.98 23.78
CA VAL A 348 -0.09 -5.67 23.20
C VAL A 348 -0.64 -5.83 21.78
N SER A 349 -0.04 -6.68 20.94
CA SER A 349 -0.49 -6.93 19.57
C SER A 349 -1.85 -7.63 19.53
N ILE A 350 -2.12 -8.57 20.45
CA ILE A 350 -3.43 -9.23 20.58
C ILE A 350 -4.48 -8.25 21.11
N GLY A 351 -4.14 -7.48 22.15
CA GLY A 351 -5.00 -6.44 22.71
C GLY A 351 -5.36 -5.35 21.69
N GLY A 352 -4.41 -4.92 20.87
CA GLY A 352 -4.63 -3.99 19.76
C GLY A 352 -5.54 -4.56 18.68
N ALA A 353 -5.34 -5.82 18.27
CA ALA A 353 -6.18 -6.48 17.28
C ALA A 353 -7.63 -6.70 17.79
N ALA A 354 -7.82 -6.99 19.08
CA ALA A 354 -9.15 -7.09 19.69
C ALA A 354 -9.81 -5.71 19.87
N GLY A 355 -9.05 -4.71 20.33
CA GLY A 355 -9.53 -3.34 20.54
C GLY A 355 -9.95 -2.65 19.24
N LEU A 356 -9.16 -2.76 18.17
CA LEU A 356 -9.42 -2.11 16.90
C LEU A 356 -10.63 -2.70 16.14
N PHE A 357 -10.77 -4.03 16.14
CA PHE A 357 -11.81 -4.71 15.33
C PHE A 357 -13.09 -5.03 16.11
N VAL A 358 -12.99 -5.34 17.40
CA VAL A 358 -14.15 -5.74 18.23
C VAL A 358 -14.56 -4.63 19.19
N GLY A 359 -13.67 -3.65 19.48
CA GLY A 359 -13.89 -2.68 20.56
C GLY A 359 -13.79 -3.31 21.95
N ALA A 360 -13.21 -4.51 22.06
CA ALA A 360 -13.13 -5.27 23.29
C ALA A 360 -11.87 -4.94 24.10
N SER A 361 -12.02 -4.93 25.42
CA SER A 361 -10.93 -4.75 26.39
C SER A 361 -10.99 -5.84 27.48
N LEU A 362 -9.97 -5.93 28.32
CA LEU A 362 -10.00 -6.76 29.54
C LEU A 362 -11.20 -6.42 30.44
N LEU A 363 -11.55 -5.13 30.57
CA LEU A 363 -12.75 -4.70 31.29
C LEU A 363 -14.03 -5.24 30.62
N SER A 364 -14.10 -5.20 29.29
CA SER A 364 -15.24 -5.74 28.53
C SER A 364 -15.41 -7.26 28.70
N PHE A 365 -14.32 -8.00 28.92
CA PHE A 365 -14.40 -9.44 29.26
C PHE A 365 -14.96 -9.66 30.67
N VAL A 366 -14.56 -8.84 31.64
CA VAL A 366 -15.11 -8.86 33.02
C VAL A 366 -16.58 -8.44 33.03
N GLU A 367 -16.97 -7.40 32.27
CA GLU A 367 -18.36 -7.00 32.06
C GLU A 367 -19.20 -8.12 31.43
N LEU A 368 -18.65 -8.84 30.45
CA LEU A 368 -19.32 -9.95 29.80
C LEU A 368 -19.51 -11.13 30.77
N PHE A 369 -18.49 -11.47 31.57
CA PHE A 369 -18.61 -12.46 32.63
C PHE A 369 -19.67 -12.07 33.68
N PHE A 370 -19.66 -10.80 34.13
CA PHE A 370 -20.66 -10.24 35.05
C PHE A 370 -22.09 -10.29 34.46
N PHE A 371 -22.23 -10.00 33.17
CA PHE A 371 -23.52 -10.04 32.48
C PHE A 371 -24.07 -11.48 32.36
N PHE A 372 -23.24 -12.45 31.96
CA PHE A 372 -23.67 -13.84 31.80
C PHE A 372 -23.82 -14.62 33.12
N THR A 373 -23.16 -14.19 34.19
CA THR A 373 -23.31 -14.79 35.54
C THR A 373 -24.33 -14.03 36.38
N ILE A 374 -23.94 -12.88 36.93
CA ILE A 374 -24.70 -12.12 37.93
C ILE A 374 -26.00 -11.59 37.35
N ARG A 375 -25.99 -10.95 36.18
CA ARG A 375 -27.23 -10.39 35.59
C ARG A 375 -28.21 -11.47 35.09
N LEU A 376 -27.72 -12.67 34.79
CA LEU A 376 -28.56 -13.79 34.37
C LEU A 376 -29.25 -14.42 35.59
N LEU A 377 -28.52 -14.61 36.69
CA LEU A 377 -29.06 -14.99 38.00
C LEU A 377 -30.06 -13.95 38.56
N ASP A 378 -29.71 -12.66 38.48
CA ASP A 378 -30.56 -11.58 38.98
C ASP A 378 -31.83 -11.39 38.14
N ASN A 379 -31.79 -11.61 36.82
CA ASN A 379 -33.02 -11.66 36.01
C ASN A 379 -33.96 -12.80 36.47
N ILE A 380 -33.44 -13.99 36.74
CA ILE A 380 -34.22 -15.13 37.28
C ILE A 380 -34.80 -14.80 38.66
N TYR A 381 -34.07 -14.06 39.50
CA TYR A 381 -34.54 -13.58 40.79
C TYR A 381 -35.61 -12.48 40.65
N LEU A 382 -35.44 -11.56 39.71
CA LEU A 382 -36.37 -10.47 39.41
C LEU A 382 -37.67 -10.94 38.73
N GLU A 383 -37.67 -12.06 37.99
CA GLU A 383 -38.93 -12.68 37.53
C GLU A 383 -39.81 -13.14 38.70
N LYS A 384 -39.22 -13.64 39.79
CA LYS A 384 -39.97 -13.98 41.01
C LYS A 384 -40.57 -12.74 41.68
N ARG A 385 -39.89 -11.59 41.64
CA ARG A 385 -40.46 -10.28 42.09
C ARG A 385 -41.55 -9.75 41.15
N LYS A 386 -41.34 -9.77 39.83
CA LYS A 386 -42.27 -9.26 38.80
C LYS A 386 -43.62 -10.01 38.69
N LYS A 387 -43.81 -11.11 39.44
CA LYS A 387 -45.12 -11.74 39.69
C LYS A 387 -45.87 -11.12 40.88
N LYS A 388 -45.18 -10.55 41.87
CA LYS A 388 -45.75 -9.95 43.08
C LYS A 388 -46.12 -8.47 42.85
N ASP A 389 -45.27 -7.73 42.14
CA ASP A 389 -45.40 -6.27 41.98
C ASP A 389 -46.40 -5.87 40.87
N ARG A 390 -47.09 -6.83 40.24
CA ARG A 390 -48.04 -6.60 39.13
C ARG A 390 -49.50 -6.41 39.59
N ALA A 391 -49.73 -6.38 40.91
CA ALA A 391 -51.07 -6.22 41.50
C ALA A 391 -51.46 -4.76 41.81
N THR A 392 -50.50 -3.82 41.75
CA THR A 392 -50.68 -2.46 42.27
C THR A 392 -50.38 -1.39 41.21
N VAL A 393 -51.09 -0.26 41.28
CA VAL A 393 -50.89 0.94 40.45
C VAL A 393 -51.14 0.76 38.94
N ARG A 394 -52.43 0.59 38.58
CA ARG A 394 -52.98 1.43 37.51
C ARG A 394 -53.17 2.85 38.08
N ASN A 395 -52.71 3.92 37.43
CA ASN A 395 -53.40 5.24 37.30
C ASN A 395 -52.52 6.40 36.75
N ILE A 396 -53.18 7.34 36.05
CA ILE A 396 -52.85 8.78 35.83
C ILE A 396 -51.68 9.18 34.89
N GLN A 397 -52.03 9.26 33.60
CA GLN A 397 -51.96 10.41 32.66
C GLN A 397 -51.03 11.66 32.84
N THR A 398 -50.28 11.94 31.75
CA THR A 398 -50.06 13.23 30.99
C THR A 398 -49.63 14.56 31.65
N PHE A 399 -48.62 15.26 31.08
CA PHE A 399 -48.78 16.51 30.27
C PHE A 399 -47.46 16.97 29.56
N GLN A 400 -47.50 18.08 28.78
CA GLN A 400 -46.40 18.62 27.95
C GLN A 400 -46.52 20.17 27.77
N PRO A 401 -45.40 20.95 27.69
CA PRO A 401 -45.24 22.01 26.65
C PRO A 401 -43.77 22.21 26.15
N ALA A 402 -43.45 23.32 25.43
CA ALA A 402 -42.20 23.43 24.63
C ALA A 402 -41.65 24.86 24.29
N MET A 403 -40.37 24.93 23.86
CA MET A 403 -39.68 25.98 23.04
C MET A 403 -39.44 27.38 23.69
N PRO A 404 -38.65 28.36 23.11
CA PRO A 404 -38.26 28.60 21.69
C PRO A 404 -36.74 28.91 21.39
N ARG A 405 -36.46 29.69 20.32
CA ARG A 405 -35.14 30.04 19.70
C ARG A 405 -34.91 31.57 19.61
N SER A 406 -33.71 32.02 19.21
CA SER A 406 -33.43 33.40 18.72
C SER A 406 -32.49 33.45 17.47
N THR A 407 -32.32 34.64 16.88
CA THR A 407 -31.65 34.99 15.59
C THR A 407 -31.08 36.43 15.67
N ARG A 408 -30.33 37.03 14.72
CA ARG A 408 -30.00 36.72 13.30
C ARG A 408 -28.46 36.53 13.14
N ARG A 409 -27.59 37.18 12.35
CA ARG A 409 -27.61 38.17 11.22
C ARG A 409 -26.35 37.89 10.34
N GLY A 410 -26.02 38.73 9.34
CA GLY A 410 -24.78 38.67 8.54
C GLY A 410 -24.55 39.99 7.78
N PHE A 411 -23.40 40.15 7.09
CA PHE A 411 -23.04 41.34 6.30
C PHE A 411 -22.15 40.98 5.10
N THR A 412 -21.98 41.87 4.12
CA THR A 412 -21.30 41.65 2.83
C THR A 412 -20.71 42.95 2.28
N GLU A 413 -19.53 42.93 1.67
CA GLU A 413 -19.16 43.92 0.63
C GLU A 413 -18.02 43.41 -0.31
N MET A 414 -17.47 44.29 -1.16
CA MET A 414 -16.92 43.98 -2.49
C MET A 414 -15.74 44.93 -2.82
N THR A 415 -14.76 44.55 -3.68
CA THR A 415 -14.20 45.42 -4.78
C THR A 415 -13.00 44.85 -5.59
N THR A 416 -13.01 45.13 -6.92
CA THR A 416 -11.89 45.45 -7.86
C THR A 416 -10.69 44.52 -8.15
N GLU A 417 -10.33 44.44 -9.45
CA GLU A 417 -9.08 43.90 -10.00
C GLU A 417 -7.98 44.98 -10.21
N ARG A 418 -6.73 44.56 -10.46
CA ARG A 418 -5.64 45.43 -11.01
C ARG A 418 -4.84 44.70 -12.10
N LYS A 419 -4.22 45.47 -13.01
CA LYS A 419 -3.67 45.02 -14.30
C LYS A 419 -2.13 45.13 -14.32
N ASP A 420 -1.44 44.02 -14.63
CA ASP A 420 0.02 43.87 -14.47
C ASP A 420 0.82 43.65 -15.77
N SER A 421 2.15 43.80 -15.68
CA SER A 421 3.04 44.15 -16.81
C SER A 421 3.61 42.99 -17.66
N SER A 422 4.13 43.38 -18.84
CA SER A 422 4.57 42.50 -19.92
C SER A 422 5.66 41.47 -19.54
N MET A 423 6.67 41.84 -18.74
CA MET A 423 7.74 40.91 -18.39
C MET A 423 7.22 39.77 -17.48
N MET A 424 6.31 40.09 -16.56
CA MET A 424 5.68 39.11 -15.67
C MET A 424 4.75 38.14 -16.41
N SER A 425 4.27 38.48 -17.61
CA SER A 425 3.43 37.59 -18.44
C SER A 425 4.15 36.29 -18.85
N ARG A 426 5.45 36.35 -19.15
CA ARG A 426 6.24 35.16 -19.52
C ARG A 426 6.52 34.25 -18.34
N PHE A 427 6.75 34.82 -17.15
CA PHE A 427 6.92 34.04 -15.91
C PHE A 427 5.61 33.40 -15.44
N LYS A 428 4.47 34.10 -15.62
CA LYS A 428 3.12 33.58 -15.35
C LYS A 428 2.80 32.28 -16.10
N VAL A 429 3.44 31.98 -17.24
CA VAL A 429 3.24 30.70 -17.96
C VAL A 429 3.75 29.52 -17.12
N PHE A 430 4.96 29.61 -16.57
CA PHE A 430 5.53 28.56 -15.71
C PHE A 430 4.73 28.38 -14.42
N CYS A 431 4.20 29.48 -13.86
CA CYS A 431 3.37 29.47 -12.65
C CYS A 431 1.86 29.26 -12.94
N SER A 432 1.47 28.82 -14.15
CA SER A 432 0.04 28.72 -14.53
C SER A 432 -0.63 27.37 -14.22
N GLY A 433 0.13 26.33 -13.89
CA GLY A 433 -0.38 24.98 -13.62
C GLY A 433 -0.51 24.67 -12.12
N GLN A 434 -1.43 23.77 -11.75
CA GLN A 434 -1.69 23.41 -10.35
C GLN A 434 -0.48 22.72 -9.69
N ALA A 435 0.16 23.42 -8.75
CA ALA A 435 1.33 22.99 -7.97
C ALA A 435 2.46 22.37 -8.82
N CYS A 436 2.77 22.98 -9.96
CA CYS A 436 3.82 22.45 -10.83
C CYS A 436 5.22 22.57 -10.22
N GLY A 437 5.48 23.57 -9.37
CA GLY A 437 6.74 23.70 -8.64
C GLY A 437 6.97 22.51 -7.69
N ALA A 438 5.95 22.18 -6.89
CA ALA A 438 5.97 21.04 -5.98
C ALA A 438 6.04 19.68 -6.71
N ARG A 439 5.33 19.53 -7.82
CA ARG A 439 5.38 18.30 -8.65
C ARG A 439 6.75 18.08 -9.30
N TRP A 440 7.39 19.13 -9.83
CA TRP A 440 8.71 19.02 -10.44
C TRP A 440 9.82 18.82 -9.40
N THR A 441 9.73 19.46 -8.23
CA THR A 441 10.70 19.25 -7.14
C THR A 441 10.59 17.85 -6.53
N LEU A 442 9.38 17.33 -6.25
CA LEU A 442 9.21 15.91 -5.91
C LEU A 442 9.75 14.98 -7.02
N GLY A 443 9.60 15.37 -8.28
CA GLY A 443 10.18 14.65 -9.41
C GLY A 443 11.70 14.54 -9.35
N ALA A 444 12.40 15.66 -9.21
CA ALA A 444 13.86 15.69 -9.24
C ALA A 444 14.53 15.17 -7.95
N LEU A 445 13.92 15.43 -6.79
CA LEU A 445 14.49 15.11 -5.47
C LEU A 445 14.23 13.66 -5.02
N LEU A 446 13.15 13.03 -5.51
CA LEU A 446 12.70 11.71 -5.04
C LEU A 446 12.47 10.72 -6.20
N LEU A 447 11.60 11.08 -7.14
CA LEU A 447 11.06 10.10 -8.09
C LEU A 447 12.06 9.73 -9.20
N ALA A 448 12.84 10.70 -9.70
CA ALA A 448 13.94 10.44 -10.63
C ALA A 448 15.01 9.47 -10.06
N PRO A 449 15.56 9.68 -8.84
CA PRO A 449 16.40 8.69 -8.16
C PRO A 449 15.79 7.28 -8.13
N LEU A 450 14.50 7.16 -7.78
CA LEU A 450 13.82 5.87 -7.68
C LEU A 450 13.59 5.21 -9.06
N THR A 451 13.33 5.98 -10.11
CA THR A 451 13.27 5.43 -11.47
C THR A 451 14.63 4.92 -11.96
N ALA A 452 15.72 5.57 -11.55
CA ALA A 452 17.09 5.15 -11.84
C ALA A 452 17.59 3.98 -10.94
N ALA A 453 16.91 3.69 -9.83
CA ALA A 453 17.21 2.57 -8.94
C ALA A 453 16.92 1.20 -9.57
N ASN A 454 16.01 1.14 -10.55
CA ASN A 454 15.64 -0.10 -11.22
C ASN A 454 16.81 -0.59 -12.10
N PRO A 455 17.18 -1.88 -12.04
CA PRO A 455 18.31 -2.41 -12.78
C PRO A 455 18.00 -2.49 -14.27
N ASN A 456 18.34 -1.43 -15.02
CA ASN A 456 18.72 -1.37 -16.43
C ASN A 456 18.78 0.11 -16.88
N TYR A 457 19.41 0.42 -18.03
CA TYR A 457 19.43 1.78 -18.62
C TYR A 457 18.06 2.25 -19.19
N CYS A 458 16.96 1.77 -18.60
CA CYS A 458 15.58 1.94 -19.03
C CYS A 458 14.94 3.26 -18.54
N ALA A 459 15.50 3.90 -17.51
CA ALA A 459 14.93 5.11 -16.91
C ALA A 459 14.75 6.27 -17.92
N VAL A 460 15.75 6.51 -18.80
CA VAL A 460 15.72 7.59 -19.80
C VAL A 460 14.64 7.40 -20.88
N PRO A 461 14.50 6.24 -21.55
CA PRO A 461 13.36 6.03 -22.45
C PRO A 461 12.02 6.01 -21.71
N ALA A 462 11.99 5.60 -20.43
CA ALA A 462 10.77 5.61 -19.61
C ALA A 462 10.29 7.03 -19.26
N THR A 463 11.18 7.95 -18.88
CA THR A 463 10.81 9.36 -18.62
C THR A 463 10.26 10.04 -19.87
N ILE A 464 10.84 9.77 -21.04
CA ILE A 464 10.36 10.26 -22.34
C ILE A 464 8.98 9.67 -22.67
N LEU A 465 8.77 8.36 -22.47
CA LEU A 465 7.47 7.71 -22.70
C LEU A 465 6.37 8.28 -21.79
N VAL A 466 6.67 8.52 -20.51
CA VAL A 466 5.72 9.13 -19.56
C VAL A 466 5.40 10.56 -19.96
N ALA A 467 6.38 11.36 -20.40
CA ALA A 467 6.13 12.70 -20.90
C ALA A 467 5.19 12.69 -22.12
N VAL A 468 5.43 11.80 -23.10
CA VAL A 468 4.55 11.61 -24.27
C VAL A 468 3.13 11.23 -23.82
N PHE A 469 2.97 10.23 -22.95
CA PHE A 469 1.68 9.85 -22.38
C PHE A 469 0.95 11.04 -21.73
N ILE A 470 1.65 11.85 -20.93
CA ILE A 470 1.06 13.00 -20.25
C ILE A 470 0.69 14.13 -21.23
N THR A 471 1.36 14.29 -22.37
CA THR A 471 0.86 15.23 -23.41
C THR A 471 -0.52 14.78 -23.92
N PHE A 472 -0.71 13.50 -24.27
CA PHE A 472 -2.01 12.97 -24.69
C PHE A 472 -3.08 13.08 -23.58
N ALA A 473 -2.72 12.83 -22.31
CA ALA A 473 -3.61 13.00 -21.17
C ALA A 473 -4.01 14.48 -20.95
N SER A 474 -3.11 15.42 -21.23
CA SER A 474 -3.39 16.86 -21.18
C SER A 474 -4.32 17.32 -22.31
N PHE A 475 -4.17 16.76 -23.52
CA PHE A 475 -5.12 16.99 -24.61
C PHE A 475 -6.52 16.44 -24.28
N THR A 476 -6.64 15.20 -23.76
CA THR A 476 -7.95 14.66 -23.35
C THR A 476 -8.60 15.47 -22.24
N ASN A 477 -7.86 15.91 -21.22
CA ASN A 477 -8.43 16.76 -20.16
C ASN A 477 -8.84 18.16 -20.64
N ARG A 478 -8.10 18.77 -21.58
CA ARG A 478 -8.52 20.02 -22.24
C ARG A 478 -9.83 19.83 -23.01
N ASP A 479 -9.92 18.77 -23.81
CA ASP A 479 -11.05 18.56 -24.72
C ASP A 479 -12.30 18.05 -23.97
N LEU A 480 -12.12 17.25 -22.91
CA LEU A 480 -13.16 16.92 -21.93
C LEU A 480 -13.69 18.17 -21.23
N LYS A 481 -12.82 19.11 -20.84
CA LYS A 481 -13.25 20.37 -20.21
C LYS A 481 -14.06 21.24 -21.17
N LYS A 482 -13.64 21.38 -22.43
CA LYS A 482 -14.43 22.06 -23.48
C LYS A 482 -15.80 21.40 -23.67
N LEU A 483 -15.83 20.07 -23.71
CA LEU A 483 -17.06 19.30 -23.84
C LEU A 483 -17.97 19.40 -22.60
N ALA A 484 -17.41 19.68 -21.41
CA ALA A 484 -18.16 19.99 -20.20
C ALA A 484 -18.65 21.46 -20.12
N GLU A 485 -18.05 22.39 -20.87
CA GLU A 485 -18.59 23.72 -21.12
C GLU A 485 -19.78 23.65 -22.12
N VAL A 486 -19.67 22.84 -23.19
CA VAL A 486 -20.75 22.65 -24.20
C VAL A 486 -21.94 21.86 -23.66
N LEU A 487 -21.69 20.78 -22.92
CA LEU A 487 -22.71 19.98 -22.25
C LEU A 487 -22.66 20.30 -20.76
N PRO A 488 -23.38 21.31 -20.22
CA PRO A 488 -23.42 21.54 -18.79
C PRO A 488 -24.00 20.31 -18.04
N PRO A 489 -23.60 20.04 -16.80
CA PRO A 489 -24.20 18.95 -16.03
C PRO A 489 -25.61 19.33 -15.56
N SER A 490 -26.55 18.40 -15.68
CA SER A 490 -27.92 18.60 -15.21
C SER A 490 -27.96 18.96 -13.71
N LYS A 491 -28.74 19.99 -13.38
CA LYS A 491 -28.97 20.48 -12.03
C LYS A 491 -30.45 20.35 -11.72
N THR A 492 -30.76 19.78 -10.56
CA THR A 492 -32.11 19.77 -10.00
C THR A 492 -32.59 21.20 -9.73
N GLY A 493 -33.91 21.44 -9.66
CA GLY A 493 -34.52 22.74 -9.33
C GLY A 493 -34.22 23.32 -7.93
N ARG A 494 -33.21 22.78 -7.23
CA ARG A 494 -32.60 23.34 -6.01
C ARG A 494 -31.09 23.64 -6.20
N GLY A 495 -30.63 23.76 -7.45
CA GLY A 495 -29.24 24.02 -7.82
C GLY A 495 -28.26 22.85 -7.66
N ARG A 496 -28.66 21.74 -7.02
CA ARG A 496 -27.80 20.56 -6.79
C ARG A 496 -27.59 19.77 -8.08
N ARG A 497 -26.35 19.31 -8.31
CA ARG A 497 -25.99 18.40 -9.41
C ARG A 497 -26.80 17.10 -9.36
N GLU A 498 -27.32 16.67 -10.50
CA GLU A 498 -28.08 15.41 -10.62
C GLU A 498 -27.15 14.19 -10.62
N ARG A 499 -27.60 13.08 -10.04
CA ARG A 499 -26.80 11.85 -9.86
C ARG A 499 -26.87 10.88 -11.03
N ASN A 500 -26.35 11.33 -12.17
CA ASN A 500 -26.19 10.50 -13.36
C ASN A 500 -24.78 9.89 -13.43
N LEU A 501 -24.60 8.83 -14.24
CA LEU A 501 -23.31 8.15 -14.46
C LEU A 501 -22.16 9.12 -14.80
N ARG A 502 -22.48 10.20 -15.52
CA ARG A 502 -21.59 11.35 -15.77
C ARG A 502 -21.04 11.98 -14.48
N SER A 503 -21.93 12.38 -13.57
CA SER A 503 -21.54 13.00 -12.30
C SER A 503 -20.78 12.03 -11.38
N PHE A 504 -21.03 10.73 -11.52
CA PHE A 504 -20.29 9.68 -10.82
C PHE A 504 -18.86 9.55 -11.35
N ALA A 505 -18.63 9.60 -12.67
CA ALA A 505 -17.29 9.58 -13.25
C ALA A 505 -16.44 10.78 -12.79
N ASP A 506 -17.00 12.00 -12.85
CA ASP A 506 -16.35 13.21 -12.32
C ASP A 506 -16.03 13.09 -10.81
N PHE A 507 -16.96 12.56 -10.03
CA PHE A 507 -16.76 12.33 -8.60
C PHE A 507 -15.62 11.33 -8.35
N MET A 508 -15.57 10.21 -9.07
CA MET A 508 -14.55 9.19 -8.88
C MET A 508 -13.16 9.68 -9.32
N ALA A 509 -13.05 10.47 -10.39
CA ALA A 509 -11.80 11.12 -10.76
C ALA A 509 -11.34 12.11 -9.66
N MET A 510 -12.23 12.97 -9.17
CA MET A 510 -11.96 13.90 -8.07
C MET A 510 -11.54 13.17 -6.78
N TRP A 511 -12.17 12.03 -6.48
CA TRP A 511 -11.87 11.19 -5.32
C TRP A 511 -10.50 10.49 -5.41
N MET A 512 -10.12 10.00 -6.60
CA MET A 512 -8.78 9.43 -6.82
C MET A 512 -7.68 10.51 -6.83
N TRP A 513 -7.95 11.71 -7.34
CA TRP A 513 -7.06 12.86 -7.16
C TRP A 513 -6.95 13.30 -5.70
N PHE A 514 -8.04 13.27 -4.91
CA PHE A 514 -7.96 13.58 -3.48
C PHE A 514 -6.98 12.63 -2.77
N LEU A 515 -7.07 11.31 -3.03
CA LEU A 515 -6.08 10.35 -2.51
C LEU A 515 -4.66 10.68 -2.94
N SER A 516 -4.45 11.01 -4.22
CA SER A 516 -3.12 11.31 -4.75
C SER A 516 -2.46 12.52 -4.07
N HIS A 517 -3.18 13.62 -3.89
CA HIS A 517 -2.65 14.80 -3.17
C HIS A 517 -2.51 14.54 -1.66
N LEU A 518 -3.42 13.78 -1.05
CA LEU A 518 -3.37 13.41 0.38
C LEU A 518 -2.11 12.60 0.70
N VAL A 519 -1.78 11.62 -0.14
CA VAL A 519 -0.57 10.82 0.00
C VAL A 519 0.68 11.63 -0.35
N ALA A 520 0.63 12.55 -1.33
CA ALA A 520 1.75 13.42 -1.66
C ALA A 520 2.18 14.33 -0.48
N VAL A 521 1.23 14.94 0.24
CA VAL A 521 1.52 15.73 1.45
C VAL A 521 2.18 14.87 2.54
N ALA A 522 1.69 13.64 2.73
CA ALA A 522 2.27 12.70 3.68
C ALA A 522 3.67 12.19 3.26
N VAL A 523 3.91 11.98 1.96
CA VAL A 523 5.23 11.65 1.37
C VAL A 523 6.23 12.77 1.65
N CYS A 524 5.86 14.03 1.43
CA CYS A 524 6.71 15.18 1.77
C CYS A 524 7.11 15.18 3.25
N ALA A 525 6.14 15.00 4.16
CA ALA A 525 6.41 14.99 5.60
C ALA A 525 7.35 13.86 6.02
N ARG A 526 7.21 12.66 5.43
CA ARG A 526 8.09 11.51 5.66
C ARG A 526 9.52 11.75 5.17
N ILE A 527 9.69 12.37 4.00
CA ILE A 527 11.01 12.73 3.46
C ILE A 527 11.68 13.79 4.34
N LEU A 528 10.91 14.78 4.83
CA LEU A 528 11.43 15.79 5.76
C LEU A 528 11.89 15.17 7.09
N SER A 529 11.16 14.15 7.56
CA SER A 529 11.54 13.37 8.74
C SER A 529 12.83 12.58 8.53
N ALA A 530 12.89 11.78 7.46
CA ALA A 530 14.05 10.96 7.12
C ALA A 530 15.32 11.82 6.89
N THR A 531 15.21 12.95 6.20
CA THR A 531 16.34 13.86 5.95
C THR A 531 16.83 14.52 7.24
N ALA A 532 15.95 14.91 8.17
CA ALA A 532 16.33 15.43 9.47
C ALA A 532 17.04 14.37 10.35
N ASP A 533 16.52 13.14 10.38
CA ASP A 533 17.15 12.02 11.09
C ASP A 533 18.52 11.65 10.48
N HIS A 534 18.67 11.69 9.16
CA HIS A 534 19.94 11.45 8.49
C HIS A 534 20.98 12.53 8.80
N VAL A 535 20.63 13.82 8.62
CA VAL A 535 21.54 14.96 8.87
C VAL A 535 22.01 15.01 10.33
N THR A 536 21.17 14.62 11.29
CA THR A 536 21.54 14.56 12.70
C THR A 536 22.20 13.25 13.12
N GLY A 537 22.49 12.35 12.18
CA GLY A 537 23.12 11.05 12.45
C GLY A 537 22.27 10.15 13.36
N SER A 538 20.94 10.23 13.25
CA SER A 538 19.90 9.61 14.11
C SER A 538 19.92 10.02 15.58
N ARG A 539 20.53 11.16 15.93
CA ARG A 539 20.55 11.70 17.30
C ARG A 539 19.16 12.19 17.76
N THR A 540 18.40 12.83 16.88
CA THR A 540 16.99 13.23 17.09
C THR A 540 16.13 12.05 17.52
N ARG A 541 16.14 10.97 16.73
CA ARG A 541 15.39 9.74 17.00
C ARG A 541 15.80 9.09 18.32
N ARG A 542 17.10 9.05 18.63
CA ARG A 542 17.60 8.53 19.93
C ARG A 542 17.14 9.37 21.12
N TRP A 543 17.06 10.68 20.97
CA TRP A 543 16.52 11.57 22.00
C TRP A 543 15.00 11.43 22.17
N LEU A 544 14.26 11.17 21.09
CA LEU A 544 12.80 11.07 21.10
C LEU A 544 12.26 9.68 21.50
N PHE A 545 12.99 8.59 21.20
CA PHE A 545 12.53 7.20 21.40
C PHE A 545 13.53 6.28 22.12
N GLY A 546 14.73 6.76 22.49
CA GLY A 546 15.80 5.91 23.02
C GLY A 546 16.57 5.14 21.94
N TYR A 547 17.40 4.18 22.36
CA TYR A 547 18.36 3.49 21.46
C TYR A 547 17.75 2.37 20.59
N GLU A 548 16.55 1.86 20.93
CA GLU A 548 16.03 0.57 20.47
C GLU A 548 15.20 0.66 19.18
N ALA A 549 15.79 1.16 18.10
CA ALA A 549 15.04 1.42 16.86
C ALA A 549 15.80 1.14 15.55
N ARG A 550 16.45 -0.03 15.42
CA ARG A 550 17.08 -0.50 14.17
C ARG A 550 16.62 -1.91 13.77
N SER A 551 15.40 -2.02 13.26
CA SER A 551 15.10 -2.96 12.18
C SER A 551 15.75 -2.46 10.88
N LEU A 552 16.13 -3.36 9.97
CA LEU A 552 16.40 -2.97 8.59
C LEU A 552 15.07 -2.63 7.89
N GLY A 553 15.02 -1.51 7.17
CA GLY A 553 13.77 -0.89 6.73
C GLY A 553 13.41 0.35 7.57
N GLU A 554 12.56 1.20 7.00
CA GLU A 554 12.30 2.57 7.45
C GLU A 554 11.77 2.68 8.90
N PRO A 555 11.99 3.81 9.59
CA PRO A 555 11.29 4.11 10.84
C PRO A 555 9.77 4.11 10.65
N TRP A 556 9.07 3.32 11.45
CA TRP A 556 7.66 3.54 11.80
C TRP A 556 7.44 3.20 13.29
N PRO A 557 6.56 3.91 14.01
CA PRO A 557 5.81 5.08 13.57
C PRO A 557 6.65 6.37 13.48
N ASP A 558 6.21 7.32 12.66
CA ASP A 558 6.93 8.59 12.42
C ASP A 558 6.26 9.79 13.11
N VAL A 559 6.77 10.14 14.30
CA VAL A 559 6.26 11.28 15.09
C VAL A 559 6.74 12.63 14.54
N LEU A 560 7.96 12.71 14.01
CA LEU A 560 8.50 13.99 13.52
C LEU A 560 7.79 14.41 12.22
N GLY A 561 7.48 13.46 11.33
CA GLY A 561 6.60 13.70 10.18
C GLY A 561 5.20 14.21 10.56
N VAL A 562 4.61 13.70 11.66
CA VAL A 562 3.34 14.25 12.21
C VAL A 562 3.49 15.71 12.63
N THR A 563 4.57 16.07 13.33
CA THR A 563 4.79 17.47 13.75
C THR A 563 4.91 18.42 12.57
N VAL A 564 5.58 18.00 11.48
CA VAL A 564 5.71 18.78 10.24
C VAL A 564 4.34 19.06 9.61
N VAL A 565 3.48 18.05 9.47
CA VAL A 565 2.13 18.24 8.91
C VAL A 565 1.29 19.17 9.80
N LEU A 566 1.34 19.00 11.13
CA LEU A 566 0.57 19.83 12.06
C LEU A 566 1.01 21.30 12.04
N VAL A 567 2.32 21.58 11.98
CA VAL A 567 2.85 22.95 11.86
C VAL A 567 2.41 23.62 10.56
N VAL A 568 2.56 22.94 9.41
CA VAL A 568 2.11 23.49 8.12
C VAL A 568 0.61 23.75 8.11
N CYS A 569 -0.20 22.82 8.66
CA CYS A 569 -1.65 23.02 8.76
C CYS A 569 -2.01 24.17 9.71
N ALA A 570 -1.27 24.38 10.81
CA ALA A 570 -1.45 25.53 11.68
C ALA A 570 -1.19 26.86 10.95
N MET A 571 -0.15 26.95 10.12
CA MET A 571 0.12 28.13 9.30
C MET A 571 -1.04 28.45 8.35
N PHE A 572 -1.65 27.45 7.70
CA PHE A 572 -2.83 27.65 6.86
C PHE A 572 -4.11 28.00 7.64
N MET A 573 -4.29 27.47 8.86
CA MET A 573 -5.39 27.91 9.74
C MET A 573 -5.22 29.38 10.17
N CYS A 574 -3.98 29.83 10.36
CA CYS A 574 -3.63 31.23 10.64
C CYS A 574 -3.70 32.17 9.41
N GLY A 575 -4.08 31.69 8.22
CA GLY A 575 -4.29 32.53 7.03
C GLY A 575 -3.08 32.67 6.10
N LEU A 576 -2.20 31.66 6.02
CA LEU A 576 -1.15 31.63 4.99
C LEU A 576 -1.78 31.54 3.57
N GLU A 577 -1.56 32.57 2.74
CA GLU A 577 -2.09 32.64 1.37
C GLU A 577 -1.22 31.91 0.33
N GLU A 578 -1.83 31.49 -0.79
CA GLU A 578 -1.13 30.91 -1.94
C GLU A 578 -0.34 31.98 -2.70
N SER A 579 0.97 32.09 -2.41
CA SER A 579 1.85 33.07 -3.06
C SER A 579 2.66 32.47 -4.22
N MET A 580 2.63 33.16 -5.36
CA MET A 580 3.49 32.88 -6.53
C MET A 580 5.00 32.91 -6.16
N MET A 581 5.37 33.56 -5.06
CA MET A 581 6.74 33.56 -4.54
C MET A 581 7.23 32.16 -4.16
N PHE A 582 6.35 31.28 -3.65
CA PHE A 582 6.72 29.91 -3.32
C PHE A 582 7.07 29.12 -4.58
N THR A 583 6.28 29.27 -5.66
CA THR A 583 6.58 28.68 -6.98
C THR A 583 7.91 29.19 -7.54
N CYS A 584 8.18 30.50 -7.45
CA CYS A 584 9.46 31.08 -7.86
C CYS A 584 10.64 30.48 -7.07
N LEU A 585 10.52 30.36 -5.74
CA LEU A 585 11.55 29.78 -4.88
C LEU A 585 11.77 28.28 -5.18
N LEU A 586 10.70 27.53 -5.42
CA LEU A 586 10.76 26.12 -5.83
C LEU A 586 11.53 25.95 -7.15
N LEU A 587 11.27 26.80 -8.14
CA LEU A 587 11.99 26.77 -9.43
C LEU A 587 13.48 27.16 -9.28
N ILE A 588 13.80 28.11 -8.41
CA ILE A 588 15.20 28.48 -8.10
C ILE A 588 15.94 27.32 -7.41
N ILE A 589 15.33 26.69 -6.40
CA ILE A 589 15.91 25.55 -5.68
C ILE A 589 16.06 24.34 -6.61
N LEU A 590 15.07 24.07 -7.47
CA LEU A 590 15.12 23.01 -8.48
C LEU A 590 16.27 23.24 -9.47
N TYR A 591 16.48 24.48 -9.92
CA TYR A 591 17.59 24.85 -10.78
C TYR A 591 18.94 24.63 -10.08
N ILE A 592 19.11 25.15 -8.85
CA ILE A 592 20.34 24.99 -8.06
C ILE A 592 20.66 23.50 -7.83
N PHE A 593 19.66 22.71 -7.45
CA PHE A 593 19.79 21.25 -7.29
C PHE A 593 20.24 20.59 -8.60
N SER A 594 19.55 20.89 -9.71
CA SER A 594 19.85 20.29 -11.01
C SER A 594 21.24 20.65 -11.51
N GLN A 595 21.71 21.89 -11.33
CA GLN A 595 23.06 22.28 -11.73
C GLN A 595 24.12 21.62 -10.84
N SER A 596 23.92 21.63 -9.51
CA SER A 596 24.84 21.00 -8.56
C SER A 596 25.00 19.49 -8.83
N PHE A 597 23.89 18.80 -9.09
CA PHE A 597 23.91 17.38 -9.44
C PHE A 597 24.50 17.12 -10.83
N THR A 598 24.25 17.99 -11.82
CA THR A 598 24.85 17.85 -13.16
C THR A 598 26.37 17.98 -13.10
N ILE A 599 26.89 18.97 -12.36
CA ILE A 599 28.33 19.15 -12.17
C ILE A 599 28.95 17.94 -11.47
N TYR A 600 28.40 17.52 -10.32
CA TYR A 600 28.93 16.39 -9.55
C TYR A 600 28.82 15.05 -10.30
N GLY A 601 27.71 14.83 -11.00
CA GLY A 601 27.49 13.62 -11.79
C GLY A 601 28.40 13.51 -13.01
N LEU A 602 28.69 14.63 -13.70
CA LEU A 602 29.67 14.67 -14.78
C LEU A 602 31.11 14.44 -14.26
N MET A 603 31.47 15.01 -13.10
CA MET A 603 32.79 14.79 -12.47
C MET A 603 33.04 13.32 -12.07
N ASN A 604 31.99 12.53 -11.84
CA ASN A 604 32.09 11.14 -11.37
C ASN A 604 31.55 10.12 -12.41
N LEU A 605 31.46 10.51 -13.68
CA LEU A 605 30.90 9.68 -14.75
C LEU A 605 31.85 8.54 -15.13
N ASP A 606 31.50 7.32 -14.74
CA ASP A 606 32.24 6.09 -15.08
C ASP A 606 31.73 5.52 -16.41
N ILE A 607 32.45 5.79 -17.51
CA ILE A 607 32.10 5.34 -18.86
C ILE A 607 31.97 3.81 -18.93
N THR A 608 32.65 3.06 -18.07
CA THR A 608 32.62 1.58 -18.08
C THR A 608 31.32 0.97 -17.58
N ASN A 609 30.50 1.76 -16.87
CA ASN A 609 29.15 1.35 -16.46
C ASN A 609 28.15 1.33 -17.63
N ILE A 610 28.39 2.09 -18.72
CA ILE A 610 27.46 2.29 -19.84
C ILE A 610 27.26 0.98 -20.63
N LYS A 611 26.32 0.16 -20.15
CA LYS A 611 25.92 -1.11 -20.74
C LYS A 611 24.43 -1.09 -21.02
N ILE A 612 24.06 -0.56 -22.18
CA ILE A 612 22.66 -0.57 -22.65
C ILE A 612 22.28 -2.01 -22.99
N PRO A 613 21.36 -2.66 -22.24
CA PRO A 613 20.94 -4.01 -22.55
C PRO A 613 19.95 -3.97 -23.73
N LEU A 614 20.25 -4.69 -24.79
CA LEU A 614 19.34 -4.93 -25.90
C LEU A 614 19.07 -6.45 -25.97
N PRO A 615 17.80 -6.91 -25.99
CA PRO A 615 16.56 -6.12 -25.99
C PRO A 615 16.10 -5.66 -24.59
N ILE A 616 15.48 -4.48 -24.52
CA ILE A 616 14.73 -4.00 -23.34
C ILE A 616 13.33 -4.64 -23.36
N THR A 617 12.84 -5.18 -22.24
CA THR A 617 11.44 -5.67 -22.20
C THR A 617 10.44 -4.53 -22.01
N VAL A 618 9.27 -4.67 -22.63
CA VAL A 618 8.21 -3.65 -22.54
C VAL A 618 7.70 -3.48 -21.09
N TYR A 619 7.73 -4.55 -20.29
CA TYR A 619 7.34 -4.49 -18.88
C TYR A 619 8.32 -3.64 -18.05
N GLU A 620 9.64 -3.80 -18.22
CA GLU A 620 10.64 -2.97 -17.56
C GLU A 620 10.47 -1.48 -17.89
N LEU A 621 10.15 -1.15 -19.13
CA LEU A 621 9.92 0.24 -19.56
C LEU A 621 8.73 0.89 -18.86
N PHE A 622 7.63 0.17 -18.69
CA PHE A 622 6.48 0.66 -17.91
C PHE A 622 6.74 0.65 -16.40
N ALA A 623 7.46 -0.35 -15.87
CA ALA A 623 7.84 -0.42 -14.45
C ALA A 623 8.79 0.72 -14.04
N ALA A 624 9.78 1.05 -14.87
CA ALA A 624 10.67 2.18 -14.67
C ALA A 624 9.95 3.53 -14.82
N GLY A 625 8.92 3.62 -15.68
CA GLY A 625 8.18 4.87 -15.90
C GLY A 625 7.10 5.17 -14.85
N ALA A 626 6.44 4.15 -14.30
CA ALA A 626 5.29 4.34 -13.42
C ALA A 626 5.54 5.24 -12.18
N PRO A 627 6.69 5.14 -11.46
CA PRO A 627 6.96 5.97 -10.28
C PRO A 627 7.11 7.47 -10.54
N ILE A 628 7.37 7.91 -11.78
CA ILE A 628 7.52 9.34 -12.11
C ILE A 628 6.22 9.99 -12.61
N SER A 629 5.12 9.22 -12.72
CA SER A 629 3.88 9.68 -13.34
C SER A 629 3.13 10.81 -12.61
N TYR A 630 3.37 11.05 -11.32
CA TYR A 630 2.82 12.19 -10.56
C TYR A 630 3.49 13.55 -10.88
N THR A 631 4.71 13.52 -11.43
CA THR A 631 5.55 14.73 -11.64
C THR A 631 5.02 15.70 -12.69
N PHE A 632 4.21 15.22 -13.64
CA PHE A 632 3.67 16.02 -14.73
C PHE A 632 2.18 16.30 -14.47
N CYS A 633 1.80 17.57 -14.49
CA CYS A 633 0.40 17.99 -14.27
C CYS A 633 -0.39 17.96 -15.58
N THR A 634 -1.52 17.24 -15.61
CA THR A 634 -2.45 17.19 -16.77
C THR A 634 -3.50 18.32 -16.78
N VAL A 635 -3.49 19.19 -15.77
CA VAL A 635 -4.50 20.23 -15.56
C VAL A 635 -3.90 21.62 -15.81
N GLN A 636 -4.34 22.26 -16.90
CA GLN A 636 -3.88 23.58 -17.29
C GLN A 636 -4.98 24.65 -17.09
N LYS A 637 -4.58 25.84 -16.64
CA LYS A 637 -5.47 27.00 -16.45
C LYS A 637 -5.91 27.57 -17.81
N LYS A 638 -7.09 28.20 -17.87
CA LYS A 638 -7.70 28.67 -19.13
C LYS A 638 -6.82 29.77 -19.73
N ASN A 639 -6.36 29.56 -20.96
CA ASN A 639 -5.53 30.47 -21.75
C ASN A 639 -5.77 30.16 -23.24
N ASP A 640 -5.59 31.13 -24.13
CA ASP A 640 -6.12 31.06 -25.50
C ASP A 640 -5.47 29.98 -26.38
N ASN A 641 -6.23 29.47 -27.36
CA ASN A 641 -5.93 28.23 -28.08
C ASN A 641 -4.51 28.19 -28.70
N GLU A 642 -4.04 29.30 -29.28
CA GLU A 642 -2.69 29.38 -29.89
C GLU A 642 -1.57 29.20 -28.87
N SER A 643 -1.78 29.58 -27.61
CA SER A 643 -0.78 29.42 -26.56
C SER A 643 -0.61 27.97 -26.12
N PHE A 644 -1.62 27.11 -26.32
CA PHE A 644 -1.69 25.78 -25.70
C PHE A 644 -0.49 24.90 -26.06
N ASN A 645 -0.13 24.78 -27.34
CA ASN A 645 0.96 23.92 -27.78
C ASN A 645 2.31 24.38 -27.21
N ARG A 646 2.54 25.70 -27.13
CA ARG A 646 3.73 26.29 -26.49
C ARG A 646 3.74 26.04 -24.99
N ASN A 647 2.60 26.17 -24.32
CA ASN A 647 2.48 25.92 -22.89
C ASN A 647 2.67 24.43 -22.55
N VAL A 648 2.20 23.50 -23.39
CA VAL A 648 2.47 22.06 -23.27
C VAL A 648 3.97 21.76 -23.41
N LEU A 649 4.63 22.33 -24.43
CA LEU A 649 6.08 22.16 -24.64
C LEU A 649 6.90 22.67 -23.43
N LEU A 650 6.52 23.82 -22.86
CA LEU A 650 7.18 24.38 -21.69
C LEU A 650 6.88 23.64 -20.37
N MET A 651 5.64 23.19 -20.16
CA MET A 651 5.21 22.58 -18.89
C MET A 651 5.45 21.06 -18.79
N ILE A 652 5.71 20.39 -19.92
CA ILE A 652 5.99 18.95 -19.95
C ILE A 652 7.36 18.68 -20.59
N GLY A 653 7.69 19.32 -21.72
CA GLY A 653 8.96 19.07 -22.44
C GLY A 653 10.21 19.50 -21.65
N LEU A 654 10.20 20.70 -21.06
CA LEU A 654 11.32 21.19 -20.24
C LEU A 654 11.60 20.30 -19.01
N PRO A 655 10.62 20.00 -18.13
CA PRO A 655 10.88 19.10 -17.00
C PRO A 655 11.19 17.68 -17.45
N ALA A 656 10.65 17.19 -18.57
CA ALA A 656 11.02 15.87 -19.10
C ALA A 656 12.50 15.81 -19.52
N LEU A 657 13.04 16.86 -20.14
CA LEU A 657 14.47 16.96 -20.49
C LEU A 657 15.33 16.94 -19.22
N VAL A 658 14.99 17.77 -18.23
CA VAL A 658 15.72 17.85 -16.95
C VAL A 658 15.68 16.50 -16.22
N LEU A 659 14.50 15.91 -16.03
CA LEU A 659 14.34 14.61 -15.35
C LEU A 659 15.07 13.49 -16.10
N SER A 660 15.08 13.49 -17.43
CA SER A 660 15.82 12.49 -18.23
C SER A 660 17.34 12.64 -18.08
N CYS A 661 17.84 13.88 -18.01
CA CYS A 661 19.25 14.17 -17.74
C CYS A 661 19.65 13.71 -16.32
N LEU A 662 18.84 14.04 -15.31
CA LEU A 662 19.02 13.57 -13.94
C LEU A 662 19.04 12.03 -13.87
N CYS A 663 18.07 11.36 -14.50
CA CYS A 663 17.99 9.88 -14.52
C CYS A 663 19.22 9.26 -15.20
N PHE A 664 19.69 9.81 -16.32
CA PHE A 664 20.93 9.36 -16.97
C PHE A 664 22.13 9.46 -16.01
N LEU A 665 22.30 10.60 -15.33
CA LEU A 665 23.37 10.78 -14.35
C LEU A 665 23.25 9.79 -13.18
N TYR A 666 22.06 9.66 -12.56
CA TYR A 666 21.81 8.68 -11.50
C TYR A 666 22.19 7.25 -11.91
N THR A 667 21.72 6.76 -13.06
CA THR A 667 22.03 5.40 -13.53
C THR A 667 23.52 5.13 -13.75
N ASN A 668 24.31 6.16 -14.10
CA ASN A 668 25.76 6.01 -14.28
C ASN A 668 26.54 6.07 -12.95
N MET A 669 26.02 6.76 -11.93
CA MET A 669 26.64 6.82 -10.59
C MET A 669 26.38 5.56 -9.75
N LEU A 670 25.23 4.91 -9.96
CA LEU A 670 24.74 3.76 -9.20
C LEU A 670 25.52 2.47 -9.49
N LYS A 671 26.43 2.10 -8.57
CA LYS A 671 27.26 0.88 -8.70
C LYS A 671 26.65 -0.33 -7.97
N GLY A 672 25.54 -0.84 -8.50
CA GLY A 672 25.01 -2.17 -8.14
C GLY A 672 24.45 -2.35 -6.72
N THR A 673 24.23 -1.27 -5.98
CA THR A 673 23.69 -1.26 -4.61
C THR A 673 22.20 -0.93 -4.59
N SER A 674 21.43 -1.62 -3.76
CA SER A 674 20.02 -1.32 -3.51
C SER A 674 19.88 0.04 -2.81
N ILE A 675 19.10 0.95 -3.38
CA ILE A 675 18.87 2.27 -2.79
C ILE A 675 17.79 2.19 -1.71
N ASP A 676 18.04 2.73 -0.52
CA ASP A 676 17.01 2.92 0.51
C ASP A 676 15.98 3.96 0.05
N ALA A 677 14.72 3.52 -0.05
CA ALA A 677 13.62 4.33 -0.60
C ALA A 677 13.35 5.65 0.12
N ALA A 678 13.68 5.73 1.43
CA ALA A 678 13.53 6.93 2.25
C ALA A 678 14.41 8.10 1.81
N LEU A 679 15.63 7.82 1.34
CA LEU A 679 16.73 8.78 1.22
C LEU A 679 17.59 8.52 -0.03
N PRO A 680 17.00 8.37 -1.23
CA PRO A 680 17.71 7.83 -2.38
C PRO A 680 18.82 8.73 -2.93
N MET A 681 18.83 10.00 -2.51
CA MET A 681 19.84 10.99 -2.88
C MET A 681 21.04 11.00 -1.92
N THR A 682 20.85 10.89 -0.60
CA THR A 682 21.97 11.01 0.36
C THR A 682 22.78 9.73 0.47
N THR A 683 22.13 8.56 0.40
CA THR A 683 22.80 7.24 0.43
C THR A 683 23.72 7.03 -0.77
N LEU A 684 23.33 7.52 -1.96
CA LEU A 684 24.15 7.51 -3.17
C LEU A 684 25.46 8.31 -3.02
N LEU A 685 25.42 9.42 -2.27
CA LEU A 685 26.57 10.30 -2.03
C LEU A 685 27.48 9.76 -0.92
N GLU A 686 26.90 9.15 0.12
CA GLU A 686 27.64 8.50 1.20
C GLU A 686 28.53 7.36 0.68
N ALA A 687 28.04 6.60 -0.30
CA ALA A 687 28.80 5.57 -1.02
C ALA A 687 30.02 6.10 -1.82
N ARG A 688 30.22 7.42 -1.92
CA ARG A 688 31.24 8.09 -2.75
C ARG A 688 32.06 9.18 -2.02
N VAL A 689 32.34 8.98 -0.71
CA VAL A 689 33.47 9.59 0.04
C VAL A 689 33.60 11.13 -0.13
N ALA A 690 32.47 11.86 -0.20
CA ALA A 690 32.44 13.30 -0.43
C ALA A 690 31.67 14.04 0.69
N GLY A 691 32.17 13.92 1.93
CA GLY A 691 31.43 14.29 3.15
C GLY A 691 30.91 15.73 3.26
N TRP A 692 31.50 16.69 2.52
CA TRP A 692 31.03 18.09 2.51
C TRP A 692 29.82 18.34 1.61
N ILE A 693 29.55 17.47 0.63
CA ILE A 693 28.48 17.62 -0.37
C ILE A 693 27.13 17.13 0.18
N CYS A 694 27.16 16.07 0.99
CA CYS A 694 25.98 15.47 1.62
C CYS A 694 25.10 16.47 2.42
N PRO A 695 25.63 17.30 3.35
CA PRO A 695 24.80 18.24 4.11
C PRO A 695 24.21 19.36 3.25
N VAL A 696 24.91 19.81 2.18
CA VAL A 696 24.41 20.84 1.26
C VAL A 696 23.20 20.32 0.49
N LEU A 697 23.29 19.11 -0.07
CA LEU A 697 22.18 18.51 -0.81
C LEU A 697 21.03 18.09 0.12
N ALA A 698 21.31 17.68 1.36
CA ALA A 698 20.27 17.48 2.37
C ALA A 698 19.52 18.80 2.69
N ALA A 699 20.23 19.91 2.91
CA ALA A 699 19.60 21.21 3.12
C ALA A 699 18.74 21.65 1.92
N ILE A 700 19.19 21.39 0.69
CA ILE A 700 18.43 21.63 -0.55
C ILE A 700 17.16 20.76 -0.60
N THR A 701 17.24 19.47 -0.24
CA THR A 701 16.06 18.59 -0.19
C THR A 701 15.04 19.05 0.85
N VAL A 702 15.49 19.44 2.06
CA VAL A 702 14.62 19.97 3.12
C VAL A 702 13.94 21.26 2.66
N ALA A 703 14.68 22.23 2.13
CA ALA A 703 14.11 23.49 1.64
C ALA A 703 13.09 23.27 0.50
N GLY A 704 13.42 22.40 -0.47
CA GLY A 704 12.52 22.06 -1.58
C GLY A 704 11.23 21.38 -1.12
N VAL A 705 11.32 20.41 -0.19
CA VAL A 705 10.16 19.67 0.31
C VAL A 705 9.29 20.51 1.26
N CYS A 706 9.89 21.39 2.08
CA CYS A 706 9.16 22.39 2.86
C CYS A 706 8.29 23.30 1.98
N LEU A 707 8.83 23.79 0.86
CA LEU A 707 8.08 24.63 -0.06
C LEU A 707 7.08 23.81 -0.90
N ALA A 708 7.38 22.55 -1.24
CA ALA A 708 6.44 21.68 -1.94
C ALA A 708 5.17 21.43 -1.11
N LEU A 709 5.30 21.32 0.22
CA LEU A 709 4.16 21.25 1.14
C LEU A 709 3.24 22.48 1.03
N THR A 710 3.78 23.68 0.81
CA THR A 710 2.99 24.92 0.71
C THR A 710 2.16 25.05 -0.57
N GLU A 711 2.55 24.40 -1.68
CA GLU A 711 1.68 24.32 -2.88
C GLU A 711 0.70 23.12 -2.81
N LEU A 712 1.11 22.00 -2.20
CA LEU A 712 0.30 20.77 -2.17
C LEU A 712 -0.86 20.82 -1.17
N CYS A 713 -0.67 21.49 -0.02
CA CYS A 713 -1.71 21.61 1.00
C CYS A 713 -2.96 22.37 0.52
N PRO A 714 -2.86 23.57 -0.11
CA PRO A 714 -4.01 24.28 -0.68
C PRO A 714 -4.80 23.43 -1.70
N LEU A 715 -4.13 22.67 -2.57
CA LEU A 715 -4.81 21.78 -3.50
C LEU A 715 -5.63 20.72 -2.76
N LEU A 716 -5.05 20.05 -1.78
CA LEU A 716 -5.72 19.04 -0.95
C LEU A 716 -6.96 19.62 -0.24
N PHE A 717 -6.84 20.82 0.33
CA PHE A 717 -7.94 21.51 1.02
C PHE A 717 -9.06 21.91 0.04
N SER A 718 -8.70 22.42 -1.14
CA SER A 718 -9.67 22.87 -2.16
C SER A 718 -10.60 21.74 -2.63
N VAL A 719 -10.09 20.51 -2.76
CA VAL A 719 -10.89 19.34 -3.16
C VAL A 719 -11.85 18.92 -2.04
N LEU A 720 -11.43 19.01 -0.77
CA LEU A 720 -12.28 18.70 0.38
C LEU A 720 -13.43 19.72 0.51
N VAL A 721 -13.14 21.02 0.34
CA VAL A 721 -14.16 22.09 0.25
C VAL A 721 -15.12 21.85 -0.92
N LEU A 722 -14.60 21.44 -2.09
CA LEU A 722 -15.43 21.13 -3.26
C LEU A 722 -16.39 19.94 -3.01
N LEU A 723 -15.97 18.91 -2.28
CA LEU A 723 -16.82 17.79 -1.86
C LEU A 723 -17.89 18.20 -0.81
N ALA A 724 -17.63 19.24 -0.03
CA ALA A 724 -18.57 19.83 0.94
C ALA A 724 -19.50 20.89 0.32
N SER A 725 -19.20 21.37 -0.89
CA SER A 725 -19.95 22.40 -1.62
C SER A 725 -21.44 22.04 -1.82
N PRO A 726 -22.34 23.03 -2.00
CA PRO A 726 -23.77 22.76 -2.21
C PRO A 726 -24.09 21.99 -3.50
N GLU A 727 -23.21 22.02 -4.51
CA GLU A 727 -23.42 21.30 -5.78
C GLU A 727 -23.35 19.79 -5.58
N TRP A 728 -22.31 19.33 -4.88
CA TRP A 728 -22.07 17.91 -4.58
C TRP A 728 -22.83 17.47 -3.32
N LYS A 729 -22.65 18.22 -2.23
CA LYS A 729 -23.19 17.94 -0.88
C LYS A 729 -22.95 16.48 -0.50
N VAL A 730 -21.67 16.09 -0.54
CA VAL A 730 -21.18 14.77 -0.14
C VAL A 730 -20.69 14.81 1.30
N LEU A 731 -19.86 15.80 1.63
CA LEU A 731 -19.42 16.10 3.00
C LEU A 731 -20.35 17.12 3.67
N THR A 732 -20.14 17.37 4.96
CA THR A 732 -20.91 18.34 5.76
C THR A 732 -20.58 19.78 5.38
N ARG A 733 -21.60 20.61 5.14
CA ARG A 733 -21.45 22.04 4.74
C ARG A 733 -20.64 22.88 5.75
N SER A 734 -20.48 22.43 7.00
CA SER A 734 -19.55 23.04 7.97
C SER A 734 -18.08 23.07 7.49
N MET A 735 -17.69 22.19 6.57
CA MET A 735 -16.34 22.20 5.97
C MET A 735 -16.16 23.31 4.91
N THR A 736 -17.24 23.96 4.46
CA THR A 736 -17.17 25.18 3.64
C THR A 736 -17.39 26.44 4.49
N TYR A 737 -17.08 26.38 5.80
CA TYR A 737 -17.09 27.55 6.67
C TYR A 737 -15.68 28.13 6.75
N GLU A 738 -15.54 29.33 6.20
CA GLU A 738 -14.31 30.13 6.24
C GLU A 738 -14.27 30.95 7.53
N SER A 739 -13.08 31.07 8.12
CA SER A 739 -12.87 31.86 9.33
C SER A 739 -13.05 33.35 9.06
N THR A 740 -13.82 34.05 9.89
CA THR A 740 -14.03 35.51 9.77
C THR A 740 -12.78 36.34 10.07
N THR A 741 -11.71 35.74 10.58
CA THR A 741 -10.43 36.43 10.88
C THR A 741 -9.31 36.13 9.89
N THR A 742 -9.34 34.97 9.23
CA THR A 742 -8.24 34.48 8.38
C THR A 742 -8.67 34.06 6.97
N GLY A 743 -9.97 34.10 6.65
CA GLY A 743 -10.52 33.69 5.36
C GLY A 743 -10.40 32.19 5.04
N SER A 744 -9.63 31.42 5.83
CA SER A 744 -9.32 30.02 5.50
C SER A 744 -10.40 29.05 6.01
N PRO A 745 -10.65 27.93 5.28
CA PRO A 745 -11.64 26.93 5.66
C PRO A 745 -11.08 26.00 6.74
N VAL A 746 -10.92 26.52 7.96
CA VAL A 746 -10.21 25.88 9.10
C VAL A 746 -10.58 24.40 9.32
N LEU A 747 -11.87 24.05 9.23
CA LEU A 747 -12.30 22.66 9.41
C LEU A 747 -11.85 21.71 8.27
N ALA A 748 -11.77 22.22 7.04
CA ALA A 748 -11.21 21.47 5.91
C ALA A 748 -9.69 21.30 6.03
N VAL A 749 -8.98 22.37 6.41
CA VAL A 749 -7.53 22.36 6.69
C VAL A 749 -7.20 21.33 7.77
N PHE A 750 -7.88 21.39 8.91
CA PHE A 750 -7.68 20.48 10.03
C PHE A 750 -7.97 19.01 9.67
N THR A 751 -9.09 18.73 9.00
CA THR A 751 -9.45 17.35 8.65
C THR A 751 -8.51 16.74 7.61
N ALA A 752 -8.18 17.47 6.54
CA ALA A 752 -7.19 17.03 5.56
C ALA A 752 -5.79 16.83 6.19
N GLY A 753 -5.34 17.78 7.01
CA GLY A 753 -4.08 17.70 7.74
C GLY A 753 -4.00 16.50 8.67
N SER A 754 -5.05 16.23 9.44
CA SER A 754 -5.12 15.06 10.32
C SER A 754 -5.02 13.73 9.55
N LEU A 755 -5.66 13.63 8.37
CA LEU A 755 -5.58 12.44 7.51
C LEU A 755 -4.17 12.26 6.91
N ALA A 756 -3.53 13.34 6.48
CA ALA A 756 -2.14 13.30 5.98
C ALA A 756 -1.15 12.90 7.09
N ALA A 757 -1.33 13.43 8.31
CA ALA A 757 -0.52 13.09 9.48
C ALA A 757 -0.68 11.61 9.88
N ILE A 758 -1.91 11.07 9.87
CA ILE A 758 -2.16 9.63 10.13
C ILE A 758 -1.45 8.75 9.09
N LEU A 759 -1.48 9.13 7.80
CA LEU A 759 -0.78 8.37 6.75
C LEU A 759 0.74 8.44 6.90
N ALA A 760 1.30 9.60 7.23
CA ALA A 760 2.73 9.75 7.51
C ALA A 760 3.17 8.92 8.73
N PHE A 761 2.37 8.91 9.79
CA PHE A 761 2.63 8.15 11.02
C PHE A 761 2.63 6.63 10.79
N ALA A 762 1.67 6.12 10.01
CA ALA A 762 1.33 4.69 9.96
C ALA A 762 1.85 3.91 8.74
N CYS A 763 2.35 4.59 7.69
CA CYS A 763 2.70 3.96 6.41
C CYS A 763 4.21 4.12 6.07
N PRO A 764 4.89 3.10 5.51
CA PRO A 764 6.23 3.26 4.95
C PRO A 764 6.19 3.98 3.60
N LEU A 765 7.23 4.77 3.32
CA LEU A 765 7.30 5.69 2.18
C LEU A 765 7.18 4.95 0.84
N ALA A 766 7.77 3.77 0.69
CA ALA A 766 7.69 2.96 -0.53
C ALA A 766 6.24 2.63 -0.95
N HIS A 767 5.37 2.26 0.00
CA HIS A 767 3.94 2.02 -0.26
C HIS A 767 3.16 3.32 -0.50
N MET A 768 3.62 4.44 0.07
CA MET A 768 3.03 5.76 -0.18
C MET A 768 3.36 6.27 -1.60
N ILE A 769 4.60 6.09 -2.08
CA ILE A 769 5.03 6.52 -3.42
C ILE A 769 4.31 5.74 -4.52
N THR A 770 4.15 4.42 -4.35
CA THR A 770 3.36 3.59 -5.28
C THR A 770 1.89 4.00 -5.27
N LEU A 771 1.28 4.18 -4.09
CA LEU A 771 -0.12 4.61 -3.95
C LEU A 771 -0.39 6.01 -4.53
N MET A 772 0.54 6.97 -4.36
CA MET A 772 0.45 8.34 -4.90
C MET A 772 0.40 8.34 -6.43
N ASN A 773 1.29 7.59 -7.07
CA ASN A 773 1.36 7.47 -8.53
C ASN A 773 0.18 6.64 -9.09
N ALA A 774 -0.16 5.52 -8.45
CA ALA A 774 -1.27 4.67 -8.88
C ALA A 774 -2.63 5.38 -8.78
N SER A 775 -2.86 6.17 -7.73
CA SER A 775 -4.07 7.00 -7.60
C SER A 775 -4.12 8.16 -8.61
N HIS A 776 -2.97 8.74 -8.97
CA HIS A 776 -2.89 9.71 -10.08
C HIS A 776 -3.29 9.07 -11.41
N LEU A 777 -2.64 7.95 -11.78
CA LEU A 777 -2.92 7.21 -13.00
C LEU A 777 -4.38 6.73 -13.06
N MET A 778 -4.93 6.20 -11.96
CA MET A 778 -6.33 5.78 -11.87
C MET A 778 -7.28 6.94 -12.18
N SER A 779 -7.03 8.15 -11.67
CA SER A 779 -7.83 9.34 -12.04
C SER A 779 -7.78 9.63 -13.55
N LEU A 780 -6.61 9.49 -14.18
CA LEU A 780 -6.46 9.65 -15.64
C LEU A 780 -7.22 8.56 -16.42
N THR A 781 -7.26 7.30 -15.94
CA THR A 781 -8.10 6.24 -16.57
C THR A 781 -9.58 6.62 -16.56
N ILE A 782 -10.08 7.17 -15.45
CA ILE A 782 -11.48 7.57 -15.26
C ILE A 782 -11.80 8.78 -16.15
N GLN A 783 -10.87 9.73 -16.29
CA GLN A 783 -11.01 10.90 -17.16
C GLN A 783 -11.01 10.51 -18.65
N ALA A 784 -10.13 9.61 -19.08
CA ALA A 784 -10.12 9.07 -20.43
C ALA A 784 -11.42 8.32 -20.75
N LEU A 785 -11.87 7.44 -19.85
CA LEU A 785 -13.17 6.76 -19.95
C LEU A 785 -14.34 7.75 -20.03
N HIS A 786 -14.32 8.81 -19.21
CA HIS A 786 -15.37 9.82 -19.24
C HIS A 786 -15.39 10.61 -20.55
N PHE A 787 -14.22 10.98 -21.09
CA PHE A 787 -14.10 11.65 -22.39
C PHE A 787 -14.68 10.82 -23.54
N ILE A 788 -14.37 9.52 -23.61
CA ILE A 788 -14.90 8.61 -24.65
C ILE A 788 -16.43 8.59 -24.60
N ILE A 789 -17.01 8.41 -23.41
CA ILE A 789 -18.47 8.37 -23.22
C ILE A 789 -19.11 9.71 -23.60
N MET A 790 -18.56 10.83 -23.11
CA MET A 790 -19.16 12.15 -23.29
C MET A 790 -19.23 12.60 -24.75
N ARG A 791 -18.29 12.17 -25.59
CA ARG A 791 -18.15 12.69 -26.97
C ARG A 791 -19.38 12.46 -27.85
N CYS A 792 -20.17 11.44 -27.53
CA CYS A 792 -21.36 11.04 -28.29
C CYS A 792 -22.68 11.22 -27.51
N VAL A 793 -22.66 11.96 -26.39
CA VAL A 793 -23.87 12.34 -25.65
C VAL A 793 -24.54 13.54 -26.36
N PRO A 794 -25.83 13.45 -26.76
CA PRO A 794 -26.55 14.59 -27.34
C PRO A 794 -26.79 15.71 -26.32
N THR A 795 -27.02 16.94 -26.81
CA THR A 795 -27.52 18.06 -25.98
C THR A 795 -28.97 17.80 -25.55
N THR A 796 -29.47 18.56 -24.57
CA THR A 796 -30.89 18.50 -24.17
C THR A 796 -31.81 18.86 -25.34
N GLU A 797 -31.47 19.92 -26.07
CA GLU A 797 -32.17 20.36 -27.30
C GLU A 797 -32.22 19.25 -28.37
N GLN A 798 -31.14 18.48 -28.55
CA GLN A 798 -31.08 17.35 -29.48
C GLN A 798 -31.88 16.13 -29.01
N ILE A 799 -32.11 15.98 -27.69
CA ILE A 799 -33.01 14.95 -27.16
C ILE A 799 -34.47 15.37 -27.37
N GLU A 800 -34.79 16.62 -27.04
CA GLU A 800 -36.14 17.19 -27.15
C GLU A 800 -36.61 17.28 -28.62
N ALA A 801 -35.74 17.71 -29.54
CA ALA A 801 -36.03 17.67 -30.98
C ALA A 801 -36.15 16.23 -31.53
N GLY A 802 -35.53 15.24 -30.88
CA GLY A 802 -35.56 13.84 -31.29
C GLY A 802 -36.84 13.08 -30.90
N ASP A 803 -37.63 13.59 -29.95
CA ASP A 803 -38.93 13.02 -29.56
C ASP A 803 -40.11 13.61 -30.37
N VAL A 804 -39.87 14.55 -31.29
CA VAL A 804 -40.90 15.15 -32.19
C VAL A 804 -41.14 14.27 -33.42
N GLU A 805 -41.53 13.02 -33.21
CA GLU A 805 -41.94 12.10 -34.27
C GLU A 805 -43.46 12.22 -34.52
N TYR A 806 -43.86 12.68 -35.72
CA TYR A 806 -45.25 13.06 -36.05
C TYR A 806 -46.25 11.91 -35.91
N LYS A 807 -46.92 11.86 -34.76
CA LYS A 807 -47.90 10.82 -34.44
C LYS A 807 -49.24 11.06 -35.15
N ARG A 808 -49.35 10.56 -36.39
CA ARG A 808 -50.59 10.59 -37.18
C ARG A 808 -51.79 9.98 -36.43
N LEU A 809 -52.95 10.44 -36.86
CA LEU A 809 -54.16 10.56 -36.08
C LEU A 809 -55.29 9.84 -36.85
N GLY A 810 -55.96 8.85 -36.25
CA GLY A 810 -56.78 7.84 -36.94
C GLY A 810 -58.06 7.46 -36.19
N ILE A 811 -59.11 7.15 -36.95
CA ILE A 811 -60.48 6.91 -36.47
C ILE A 811 -60.73 5.39 -36.30
N GLY A 812 -61.61 5.00 -35.38
CA GLY A 812 -61.80 3.60 -34.91
C GLY A 812 -62.49 2.63 -35.88
N THR A 813 -62.59 1.34 -35.56
CA THR A 813 -63.65 0.84 -34.64
C THR A 813 -63.47 -0.61 -34.11
N SER A 814 -64.04 -0.86 -32.92
CA SER A 814 -64.59 -2.12 -32.32
C SER A 814 -63.90 -3.52 -32.37
N ILE A 815 -63.57 -4.05 -31.16
CA ILE A 815 -63.98 -5.37 -30.55
C ILE A 815 -63.73 -6.66 -31.38
N VAL A 816 -62.99 -7.70 -30.91
CA VAL A 816 -63.38 -8.78 -29.96
C VAL A 816 -62.16 -9.39 -29.22
N THR A 817 -62.34 -9.90 -28.00
CA THR A 817 -61.30 -10.54 -27.17
C THR A 817 -61.25 -12.09 -27.22
N ARG A 818 -60.06 -12.69 -27.28
CA ARG A 818 -59.72 -13.92 -26.51
C ARG A 818 -58.21 -14.04 -26.24
N LYS A 819 -57.81 -14.93 -25.33
CA LYS A 819 -56.48 -14.93 -24.67
C LYS A 819 -55.52 -15.99 -25.19
N SER A 820 -54.22 -15.68 -25.24
CA SER A 820 -53.15 -16.64 -24.98
C SER A 820 -51.93 -15.99 -24.28
N SER A 821 -51.10 -16.84 -23.67
CA SER A 821 -49.92 -16.59 -22.82
C SER A 821 -49.01 -15.37 -23.15
N GLY A 822 -48.95 -14.39 -22.24
CA GLY A 822 -47.99 -13.28 -22.31
C GLY A 822 -46.62 -13.59 -21.69
N LEU A 823 -45.62 -13.96 -22.51
CA LEU A 823 -44.24 -14.22 -22.06
C LEU A 823 -43.41 -12.92 -21.99
N LYS A 824 -43.23 -12.35 -20.78
CA LYS A 824 -42.47 -11.09 -20.59
C LYS A 824 -40.96 -11.27 -20.81
N ARG A 825 -40.46 -10.81 -21.97
CA ARG A 825 -39.02 -10.83 -22.34
C ARG A 825 -38.20 -9.87 -21.46
N LYS A 826 -37.40 -10.42 -20.53
CA LYS A 826 -36.47 -9.65 -19.68
C LYS A 826 -35.35 -9.02 -20.52
N ARG A 827 -34.97 -7.76 -20.24
CA ARG A 827 -33.66 -7.19 -20.58
C ARG A 827 -33.14 -6.29 -19.46
N SER A 828 -32.30 -6.87 -18.60
CA SER A 828 -31.37 -6.16 -17.71
C SER A 828 -30.28 -7.13 -17.24
N LEU A 829 -29.07 -7.01 -17.78
CA LEU A 829 -27.86 -7.51 -17.13
C LEU A 829 -27.56 -6.51 -15.99
N TRP A 830 -27.75 -6.91 -14.73
CA TRP A 830 -26.80 -7.66 -13.88
C TRP A 830 -25.79 -6.73 -13.20
N PHE A 831 -25.48 -7.07 -11.95
CA PHE A 831 -24.95 -6.19 -10.89
C PHE A 831 -25.97 -5.16 -10.34
N ILE A 832 -26.07 -5.12 -9.01
CA ILE A 832 -26.94 -4.29 -8.14
C ILE A 832 -28.49 -4.34 -8.38
N PRO A 833 -29.19 -5.48 -8.14
CA PRO A 833 -30.64 -5.60 -8.33
C PRO A 833 -31.53 -5.24 -7.10
N SER A 834 -30.95 -4.71 -6.02
CA SER A 834 -31.61 -4.55 -4.71
C SER A 834 -32.13 -3.14 -4.39
N ALA A 835 -31.49 -2.07 -4.89
CA ALA A 835 -31.86 -0.69 -4.56
C ALA A 835 -33.12 -0.17 -5.30
N ILE A 836 -33.29 -0.56 -6.57
CA ILE A 836 -34.20 0.10 -7.54
C ILE A 836 -35.68 -0.31 -7.36
N ARG A 837 -36.00 -1.24 -6.43
CA ARG A 837 -37.34 -1.85 -6.35
C ARG A 837 -38.39 -0.97 -5.64
N HIS A 838 -37.98 0.03 -4.87
CA HIS A 838 -38.88 0.93 -4.12
C HIS A 838 -39.14 2.29 -4.80
N THR A 839 -38.38 2.68 -5.83
CA THR A 839 -38.58 3.96 -6.53
C THR A 839 -39.82 3.94 -7.42
N LYS A 840 -40.01 2.87 -8.21
CA LYS A 840 -41.19 2.71 -9.10
C LYS A 840 -42.53 2.70 -8.36
N THR A 841 -42.55 2.24 -7.11
CA THR A 841 -43.74 2.34 -6.23
C THR A 841 -44.02 3.77 -5.77
N LEU A 842 -43.01 4.66 -5.71
CA LEU A 842 -43.23 6.07 -5.38
C LEU A 842 -43.76 6.87 -6.58
N GLU A 843 -43.24 6.61 -7.78
CA GLU A 843 -43.67 7.31 -9.01
C GLU A 843 -45.16 7.05 -9.30
N SER A 844 -45.62 5.80 -9.14
CA SER A 844 -47.02 5.41 -9.27
C SER A 844 -47.95 6.01 -8.20
N ILE A 845 -47.41 6.54 -7.10
CA ILE A 845 -48.19 7.25 -6.07
C ILE A 845 -48.16 8.76 -6.35
N LYS A 846 -47.00 9.30 -6.77
CA LYS A 846 -46.84 10.73 -7.12
C LYS A 846 -47.74 11.13 -8.28
N SER A 847 -47.80 10.34 -9.34
CA SER A 847 -48.69 10.62 -10.50
C SER A 847 -50.18 10.57 -10.12
N LYS A 848 -50.55 9.75 -9.12
CA LYS A 848 -51.93 9.64 -8.65
C LYS A 848 -52.35 10.78 -7.72
N VAL A 849 -51.41 11.34 -6.94
CA VAL A 849 -51.66 12.48 -6.04
C VAL A 849 -51.75 13.80 -6.81
N ASN A 850 -50.87 14.05 -7.78
CA ASN A 850 -50.91 15.30 -8.57
C ASN A 850 -52.25 15.51 -9.30
N LYS A 851 -52.85 14.42 -9.82
CA LYS A 851 -54.07 14.51 -10.63
C LYS A 851 -55.33 14.87 -9.84
N GLU A 852 -55.38 14.61 -8.53
CA GLU A 852 -56.50 15.01 -7.66
C GLU A 852 -56.40 16.47 -7.16
N THR A 853 -55.26 17.15 -7.39
CA THR A 853 -55.04 18.53 -6.91
C THR A 853 -55.28 19.61 -7.96
N GLU A 854 -55.08 19.32 -9.26
CA GLU A 854 -55.24 20.33 -10.33
C GLU A 854 -56.73 20.55 -10.70
N GLU A 855 -57.61 19.60 -10.41
CA GLU A 855 -59.06 19.68 -10.68
C GLU A 855 -59.85 20.48 -9.61
N ARG A 856 -59.19 21.24 -8.73
CA ARG A 856 -59.84 21.92 -7.57
C ARG A 856 -59.53 23.39 -7.33
N GLU A 857 -58.71 24.05 -8.16
CA GLU A 857 -58.34 25.47 -7.99
C GLU A 857 -58.82 26.40 -9.13
N CYS A 858 -59.77 25.93 -9.97
CA CYS A 858 -60.37 26.72 -11.07
C CYS A 858 -61.90 26.87 -10.97
N LEU A 859 -62.46 26.93 -9.76
CA LEU A 859 -63.88 27.20 -9.51
C LEU A 859 -64.05 28.19 -8.35
N LEU A 860 -63.88 29.48 -8.64
CA LEU A 860 -64.50 30.65 -7.99
C LEU A 860 -63.80 31.96 -8.40
N LEU A 861 -64.29 32.60 -9.48
CA LEU A 861 -64.64 34.03 -9.60
C LEU A 861 -64.74 34.42 -11.08
N ASP A 862 -65.86 35.04 -11.44
CA ASP A 862 -66.18 35.59 -12.77
C ASP A 862 -66.13 37.13 -12.77
N GLU A 863 -66.17 37.72 -13.97
CA GLU A 863 -66.32 39.16 -14.28
C GLU A 863 -65.11 40.08 -13.90
N TYR A 864 -64.76 41.13 -14.65
CA TYR A 864 -65.48 41.89 -15.69
C TYR A 864 -64.68 42.08 -17.01
N SER A 865 -65.31 42.67 -18.04
CA SER A 865 -65.00 42.53 -19.49
C SER A 865 -64.01 43.51 -20.17
N GLY A 866 -63.41 43.07 -21.31
CA GLY A 866 -62.84 43.92 -22.37
C GLY A 866 -62.35 43.13 -23.62
N CYS A 867 -62.72 43.53 -24.84
CA CYS A 867 -62.48 42.80 -26.12
C CYS A 867 -61.18 43.26 -26.86
N GLN A 868 -60.67 42.68 -27.97
CA GLN A 868 -61.22 41.80 -29.04
C GLN A 868 -60.20 40.76 -29.60
N SER A 869 -60.72 39.74 -30.31
CA SER A 869 -60.09 38.84 -31.33
C SER A 869 -58.88 37.94 -30.91
N GLU A 870 -58.72 36.68 -31.39
CA GLU A 870 -59.53 35.81 -32.27
C GLU A 870 -59.19 34.29 -32.06
N GLU A 871 -60.15 33.41 -32.38
CA GLU A 871 -60.18 31.96 -32.77
C GLU A 871 -58.95 31.00 -32.68
N VAL A 872 -59.06 29.64 -32.62
CA VAL A 872 -60.02 28.64 -32.05
C VAL A 872 -59.46 27.17 -32.19
N GLU A 873 -59.60 26.30 -31.16
CA GLU A 873 -59.66 24.79 -31.16
C GLU A 873 -58.60 23.88 -31.91
N GLN A 874 -58.47 22.53 -31.80
CA GLN A 874 -58.67 21.51 -30.73
C GLN A 874 -57.80 20.20 -30.93
N ARG A 875 -58.05 19.16 -30.09
CA ARG A 875 -57.55 17.76 -29.97
C ARG A 875 -57.97 16.79 -31.14
N SER A 876 -57.68 15.47 -31.29
CA SER A 876 -56.71 14.44 -30.78
C SER A 876 -56.99 13.02 -31.38
N GLY A 877 -56.05 12.04 -31.40
CA GLY A 877 -56.37 10.56 -31.40
C GLY A 877 -55.68 9.60 -32.42
N SER A 878 -55.04 8.50 -31.98
CA SER A 878 -54.11 7.62 -32.76
C SER A 878 -54.64 6.31 -33.42
N ALA A 879 -54.05 5.84 -34.54
CA ALA A 879 -53.89 4.41 -35.01
C ALA A 879 -53.01 4.35 -36.31
N LEU A 880 -52.18 3.35 -36.72
CA LEU A 880 -52.22 1.86 -36.85
C LEU A 880 -53.05 1.37 -38.09
N ALA A 881 -52.67 0.40 -38.95
CA ALA A 881 -51.56 -0.61 -39.08
C ALA A 881 -51.20 -0.83 -40.61
N GLU A 882 -50.05 -1.34 -41.10
CA GLU A 882 -49.40 -2.71 -41.14
C GLU A 882 -49.90 -3.72 -42.21
N LEU A 883 -49.01 -4.16 -43.14
CA LEU A 883 -48.93 -5.52 -43.76
C LEU A 883 -47.65 -5.69 -44.63
N ALA A 884 -47.32 -6.92 -45.09
CA ALA A 884 -45.98 -7.30 -45.60
C ALA A 884 -45.97 -8.40 -46.71
N GLU A 885 -44.78 -9.00 -46.91
CA GLU A 885 -44.39 -10.13 -47.81
C GLU A 885 -44.19 -9.75 -49.31
N ALA A 886 -43.42 -10.47 -50.15
CA ALA A 886 -42.86 -11.83 -50.05
C ALA A 886 -41.38 -12.00 -50.58
N GLU A 887 -41.11 -13.08 -51.33
CA GLU A 887 -39.82 -13.66 -51.81
C GLU A 887 -39.72 -13.63 -53.37
N VAL A 888 -38.68 -14.13 -54.09
CA VAL A 888 -37.20 -13.94 -54.09
C VAL A 888 -36.58 -14.66 -55.33
N VAL A 889 -35.55 -14.10 -56.01
CA VAL A 889 -34.60 -14.77 -56.98
C VAL A 889 -35.19 -15.25 -58.34
N ASP A 890 -34.56 -15.17 -59.53
CA ASP A 890 -33.19 -14.79 -59.96
C ASP A 890 -33.11 -14.21 -61.43
N LEU A 891 -31.89 -13.85 -61.86
CA LEU A 891 -31.34 -13.81 -63.24
C LEU A 891 -31.79 -12.75 -64.29
N GLN A 892 -31.08 -11.60 -64.24
CA GLN A 892 -30.09 -11.15 -65.25
C GLN A 892 -30.47 -10.70 -66.70
N SER A 893 -29.97 -9.48 -67.02
CA SER A 893 -29.53 -8.89 -68.32
C SER A 893 -30.33 -7.73 -68.94
N ASP A 894 -29.58 -6.70 -69.39
CA ASP A 894 -29.84 -5.73 -70.48
C ASP A 894 -31.05 -4.76 -70.41
N MET A 895 -31.11 -3.58 -71.07
CA MET A 895 -30.11 -2.59 -71.55
C MET A 895 -30.87 -1.28 -71.94
N GLU A 896 -30.17 -0.13 -71.99
CA GLU A 896 -30.47 1.07 -72.83
C GLU A 896 -31.58 2.10 -72.50
N ALA A 897 -31.23 3.37 -72.86
CA ALA A 897 -31.98 4.59 -73.26
C ALA A 897 -33.39 4.94 -72.68
N SER A 898 -33.70 6.20 -72.32
CA SER A 898 -33.83 7.42 -73.17
C SER A 898 -34.78 7.23 -74.38
N GLU A 899 -35.68 8.16 -74.73
CA GLU A 899 -35.89 9.56 -74.32
C GLU A 899 -37.34 9.98 -74.67
N GLY A 900 -37.84 11.15 -74.23
CA GLY A 900 -39.14 11.65 -74.74
C GLY A 900 -39.85 12.71 -73.89
N GLU A 901 -39.90 13.94 -74.39
CA GLU A 901 -40.77 15.02 -73.89
C GLU A 901 -42.18 14.93 -74.53
N ILE A 902 -43.16 15.68 -74.00
CA ILE A 902 -43.98 16.70 -74.73
C ILE A 902 -45.24 17.14 -73.95
N SER A 903 -45.26 18.44 -73.61
CA SER A 903 -46.35 19.44 -73.70
C SER A 903 -47.77 19.25 -73.10
N SER A 904 -48.35 20.43 -72.82
CA SER A 904 -49.77 20.76 -72.54
C SER A 904 -50.43 20.16 -71.28
N GLY A 905 -51.35 20.89 -70.63
CA GLY A 905 -51.78 22.26 -70.90
C GLY A 905 -52.93 22.68 -69.98
N ASP A 906 -53.01 23.97 -69.71
CA ASP A 906 -53.89 24.61 -68.74
C ASP A 906 -55.38 24.21 -68.84
N ASP A 907 -56.06 24.09 -67.70
CA ASP A 907 -57.08 25.09 -67.36
C ASP A 907 -57.35 25.19 -65.84
N SER A 908 -58.10 26.22 -65.44
CA SER A 908 -58.08 26.83 -64.11
C SER A 908 -59.26 26.48 -63.18
N THR A 909 -59.06 26.57 -61.85
CA THR A 909 -59.74 27.58 -60.98
C THR A 909 -59.36 27.51 -59.47
N ASP A 910 -58.91 28.66 -58.97
CA ASP A 910 -59.16 29.31 -57.66
C ASP A 910 -58.91 28.61 -56.29
N ILE A 911 -58.76 27.29 -56.18
CA ILE A 911 -58.45 26.66 -54.87
C ILE A 911 -56.97 26.80 -54.50
N ASP A 912 -56.07 26.63 -55.48
CA ASP A 912 -54.61 26.66 -55.23
C ASP A 912 -54.06 28.03 -54.81
N ALA A 913 -54.78 29.13 -55.06
CA ALA A 913 -54.34 30.48 -54.66
C ALA A 913 -54.22 30.62 -53.13
N VAL A 914 -55.24 30.14 -52.40
CA VAL A 914 -55.26 30.16 -50.92
C VAL A 914 -54.21 29.20 -50.34
N VAL A 915 -54.02 28.04 -50.97
CA VAL A 915 -52.98 27.07 -50.60
C VAL A 915 -51.58 27.65 -50.80
N LYS A 916 -51.39 28.53 -51.79
CA LYS A 916 -50.10 29.18 -52.08
C LYS A 916 -49.77 30.28 -51.06
N GLU A 917 -50.72 31.16 -50.70
CA GLU A 917 -50.45 32.20 -49.69
C GLU A 917 -50.11 31.59 -48.32
N TYR A 918 -50.81 30.52 -47.91
CA TYR A 918 -50.47 29.80 -46.67
C TYR A 918 -49.12 29.08 -46.73
N ARG A 919 -48.67 28.66 -47.92
CA ARG A 919 -47.36 28.02 -48.13
C ARG A 919 -46.21 29.04 -48.06
N ASP A 920 -46.41 30.26 -48.56
CA ASP A 920 -45.37 31.29 -48.60
C ASP A 920 -45.15 32.01 -47.26
N ARG A 921 -46.15 32.04 -46.36
CA ARG A 921 -45.99 32.61 -45.01
C ARG A 921 -45.26 31.71 -44.01
N ILE A 922 -45.15 30.40 -44.28
CA ILE A 922 -44.36 29.48 -43.46
C ILE A 922 -42.99 29.27 -44.10
N GLN A 923 -42.04 30.15 -43.78
CA GLN A 923 -40.62 29.83 -43.96
C GLN A 923 -40.21 28.70 -42.99
N VAL A 924 -40.56 27.46 -43.36
CA VAL A 924 -39.77 26.31 -42.93
C VAL A 924 -38.40 26.52 -43.54
N VAL A 925 -37.40 26.85 -42.72
CA VAL A 925 -36.01 26.87 -43.15
C VAL A 925 -35.55 25.42 -43.29
N THR A 926 -36.05 24.76 -44.33
CA THR A 926 -35.44 23.54 -44.88
C THR A 926 -34.11 23.97 -45.47
N ALA A 927 -33.08 24.04 -44.62
CA ALA A 927 -31.72 24.17 -45.06
C ALA A 927 -31.47 23.07 -46.10
N ILE A 928 -31.05 23.48 -47.31
CA ILE A 928 -30.63 22.55 -48.36
C ILE A 928 -29.58 21.63 -47.71
N PRO A 929 -29.68 20.30 -47.88
CA PRO A 929 -28.75 19.39 -47.24
C PRO A 929 -27.37 19.52 -47.89
N GLU A 930 -26.56 20.46 -47.39
CA GLU A 930 -25.12 20.46 -47.62
C GLU A 930 -24.58 19.10 -47.19
N SER A 931 -24.15 18.31 -48.18
CA SER A 931 -23.72 16.91 -48.04
C SER A 931 -22.38 16.73 -47.29
N SER A 932 -22.01 17.70 -46.46
CA SER A 932 -20.79 17.76 -45.66
C SER A 932 -21.04 17.96 -44.15
N ILE A 933 -22.27 18.23 -43.71
CA ILE A 933 -22.61 18.35 -42.28
C ILE A 933 -22.68 16.93 -41.66
N PRO A 934 -21.85 16.60 -40.66
CA PRO A 934 -21.90 15.29 -40.01
C PRO A 934 -23.18 15.15 -39.18
N ALA A 935 -23.79 13.95 -39.22
CA ALA A 935 -25.00 13.64 -38.46
C ALA A 935 -24.84 13.94 -36.95
N PRO A 936 -25.89 14.43 -36.26
CA PRO A 936 -25.82 14.76 -34.84
C PRO A 936 -25.66 13.51 -33.96
N PRO A 937 -25.02 13.63 -32.77
CA PRO A 937 -24.97 12.55 -31.79
C PRO A 937 -26.38 12.17 -31.31
N SER A 938 -26.57 10.91 -30.92
CA SER A 938 -27.90 10.38 -30.54
C SER A 938 -27.85 9.49 -29.31
N VAL A 939 -28.97 9.37 -28.60
CA VAL A 939 -29.10 8.55 -27.38
C VAL A 939 -28.79 7.06 -27.66
N ARG A 940 -29.09 6.57 -28.87
CA ARG A 940 -28.71 5.22 -29.31
C ARG A 940 -27.19 5.10 -29.50
N GLY A 941 -26.54 6.09 -30.14
CA GLY A 941 -25.08 6.14 -30.29
C GLY A 941 -24.34 6.22 -28.95
N ALA A 942 -24.77 7.10 -28.05
CA ALA A 942 -24.20 7.25 -26.70
C ALA A 942 -24.14 5.92 -25.92
N ARG A 943 -25.18 5.08 -26.04
CA ARG A 943 -25.24 3.76 -25.42
C ARG A 943 -24.22 2.77 -26.01
N TRP A 944 -24.10 2.72 -27.33
CA TRP A 944 -23.11 1.86 -27.99
C TRP A 944 -21.68 2.30 -27.70
N VAL A 945 -21.41 3.61 -27.69
CA VAL A 945 -20.09 4.16 -27.32
C VAL A 945 -19.74 3.88 -25.86
N ALA A 946 -20.70 3.90 -24.94
CA ALA A 946 -20.47 3.46 -23.57
C ALA A 946 -20.13 1.96 -23.46
N VAL A 947 -20.73 1.09 -24.30
CA VAL A 947 -20.33 -0.32 -24.42
C VAL A 947 -18.92 -0.44 -25.00
N GLY A 948 -18.61 0.29 -26.08
CA GLY A 948 -17.28 0.34 -26.67
C GLY A 948 -16.19 0.75 -25.68
N ALA A 949 -16.44 1.78 -24.89
CA ALA A 949 -15.54 2.26 -23.83
C ALA A 949 -15.31 1.20 -22.73
N CYS A 950 -16.37 0.47 -22.31
CA CYS A 950 -16.23 -0.65 -21.37
C CYS A 950 -15.43 -1.81 -21.97
N THR A 951 -15.65 -2.16 -23.24
CA THR A 951 -14.89 -3.19 -23.95
C THR A 951 -13.41 -2.80 -24.06
N GLN A 952 -13.11 -1.53 -24.38
CA GLN A 952 -11.73 -1.01 -24.40
C GLN A 952 -11.05 -1.11 -23.02
N LEU A 953 -11.75 -0.78 -21.93
CA LEU A 953 -11.20 -0.87 -20.58
C LEU A 953 -10.81 -2.32 -20.21
N ILE A 954 -11.68 -3.28 -20.51
CA ILE A 954 -11.42 -4.72 -20.31
C ILE A 954 -10.26 -5.18 -21.21
N ALA A 955 -10.25 -4.78 -22.47
CA ALA A 955 -9.18 -5.12 -23.42
C ALA A 955 -7.81 -4.55 -22.99
N SER A 956 -7.77 -3.30 -22.53
CA SER A 956 -6.56 -2.68 -21.98
C SER A 956 -6.06 -3.39 -20.73
N ALA A 957 -6.96 -3.89 -19.87
CA ALA A 957 -6.58 -4.70 -18.71
C ALA A 957 -5.97 -6.07 -19.11
N PHE A 958 -6.53 -6.75 -20.12
CA PHE A 958 -5.94 -7.98 -20.67
C PHE A 958 -4.57 -7.73 -21.32
N ILE A 959 -4.44 -6.67 -22.12
CA ILE A 959 -3.15 -6.29 -22.75
C ILE A 959 -2.10 -6.01 -21.67
N ALA A 960 -2.44 -5.28 -20.60
CA ALA A 960 -1.48 -4.99 -19.53
C ALA A 960 -1.12 -6.22 -18.69
N ALA A 961 -2.09 -7.11 -18.41
CA ALA A 961 -1.83 -8.41 -17.78
C ALA A 961 -0.91 -9.31 -18.63
N ALA A 962 -1.02 -9.25 -19.97
CA ALA A 962 -0.17 -10.01 -20.90
C ALA A 962 1.31 -9.61 -20.82
N PHE A 963 1.61 -8.32 -20.59
CA PHE A 963 2.98 -7.85 -20.35
C PHE A 963 3.51 -8.30 -18.98
N CYS A 964 2.67 -8.29 -17.94
CA CYS A 964 3.06 -8.63 -16.57
C CYS A 964 3.26 -10.14 -16.33
N CYS A 965 2.50 -11.02 -16.99
CA CYS A 965 2.46 -12.46 -16.68
C CYS A 965 2.85 -13.34 -17.88
N GLU A 966 4.11 -13.78 -17.92
CA GLU A 966 4.66 -14.65 -18.98
C GLU A 966 3.75 -15.85 -19.32
N LYS A 967 3.29 -16.56 -18.27
CA LYS A 967 2.45 -17.77 -18.36
C LYS A 967 1.13 -17.59 -19.12
N TYR A 968 0.61 -16.36 -19.18
CA TYR A 968 -0.67 -16.04 -19.82
C TYR A 968 -0.53 -15.01 -20.97
N ARG A 969 0.72 -14.66 -21.34
CA ARG A 969 1.05 -13.64 -22.36
C ARG A 969 0.33 -13.87 -23.68
N VAL A 970 0.45 -15.07 -24.25
CA VAL A 970 -0.13 -15.42 -25.57
C VAL A 970 -1.66 -15.33 -25.58
N PRO A 971 -2.42 -16.04 -24.71
CA PRO A 971 -3.89 -15.95 -24.74
C PRO A 971 -4.41 -14.56 -24.41
N MET A 972 -3.76 -13.82 -23.50
CA MET A 972 -4.21 -12.47 -23.13
C MET A 972 -3.99 -11.44 -24.25
N PHE A 973 -2.93 -11.55 -25.06
CA PHE A 973 -2.81 -10.76 -26.30
C PHE A 973 -3.81 -11.19 -27.36
N ALA A 974 -4.00 -12.50 -27.56
CA ALA A 974 -4.92 -13.05 -28.56
C ALA A 974 -6.39 -12.63 -28.31
N THR A 975 -6.80 -12.45 -27.05
CA THR A 975 -8.11 -11.88 -26.71
C THR A 975 -8.09 -10.34 -26.63
N GLY A 976 -7.03 -9.76 -26.05
CA GLY A 976 -6.96 -8.33 -25.75
C GLY A 976 -6.88 -7.45 -26.99
N LEU A 977 -6.05 -7.79 -27.98
CA LEU A 977 -5.87 -6.97 -29.19
C LEU A 977 -7.14 -6.89 -30.05
N PRO A 978 -7.86 -7.99 -30.38
CA PRO A 978 -9.13 -7.91 -31.10
C PRO A 978 -10.23 -7.18 -30.32
N LEU A 979 -10.32 -7.35 -29.00
CA LEU A 979 -11.30 -6.62 -28.18
C LEU A 979 -11.00 -5.12 -28.15
N TRP A 980 -9.73 -4.71 -28.11
CA TRP A 980 -9.35 -3.30 -28.16
C TRP A 980 -9.72 -2.67 -29.51
N LEU A 981 -9.41 -3.36 -30.62
CA LEU A 981 -9.79 -2.92 -31.98
C LEU A 981 -11.31 -2.86 -32.18
N CYS A 982 -12.06 -3.84 -31.68
CA CYS A 982 -13.53 -3.82 -31.70
C CYS A 982 -14.08 -2.63 -30.91
N GLY A 983 -13.54 -2.37 -29.72
CA GLY A 983 -13.93 -1.24 -28.89
C GLY A 983 -13.59 0.13 -29.49
N THR A 984 -12.43 0.29 -30.16
CA THR A 984 -12.11 1.53 -30.91
C THR A 984 -13.01 1.72 -32.10
N PHE A 985 -13.31 0.67 -32.88
CA PHE A 985 -14.27 0.74 -33.98
C PHE A 985 -15.65 1.23 -33.52
N ILE A 986 -16.22 0.62 -32.46
CA ILE A 986 -17.51 1.05 -31.88
C ILE A 986 -17.48 2.51 -31.40
N SER A 987 -16.35 2.96 -30.84
CA SER A 987 -16.19 4.33 -30.34
C SER A 987 -15.97 5.39 -31.44
N ILE A 988 -15.57 4.96 -32.65
CA ILE A 988 -15.30 5.82 -33.81
C ILE A 988 -16.50 5.88 -34.76
N TRP A 989 -17.25 4.79 -34.90
CA TRP A 989 -18.34 4.65 -35.88
C TRP A 989 -19.56 5.54 -35.61
N HIS A 990 -19.76 6.01 -34.38
CA HIS A 990 -20.93 6.82 -34.02
C HIS A 990 -20.69 8.34 -34.10
N PRO A 991 -21.71 9.12 -34.52
CA PRO A 991 -21.63 10.58 -34.57
C PRO A 991 -21.32 11.18 -33.19
N ALA A 992 -20.49 12.22 -33.20
CA ALA A 992 -19.84 12.78 -32.03
C ALA A 992 -19.62 14.29 -32.19
N HIS A 993 -19.59 15.03 -31.08
CA HIS A 993 -19.28 16.46 -31.09
C HIS A 993 -17.85 16.72 -31.61
N LEU A 994 -17.70 17.63 -32.58
CA LEU A 994 -16.39 18.00 -33.12
C LEU A 994 -15.65 18.94 -32.16
N VAL A 995 -14.65 18.39 -31.46
CA VAL A 995 -13.70 19.15 -30.65
C VAL A 995 -12.28 18.89 -31.17
N GLY A 996 -11.57 19.95 -31.54
CA GLY A 996 -10.18 19.89 -32.00
C GLY A 996 -9.99 19.39 -33.45
N ILE A 997 -8.79 18.89 -33.75
CA ILE A 997 -8.39 18.48 -35.10
C ILE A 997 -9.03 17.12 -35.45
N LYS A 998 -9.84 17.09 -36.53
CA LYS A 998 -10.79 16.01 -36.86
C LYS A 998 -10.28 14.56 -36.72
N ARG A 999 -9.01 14.27 -37.07
CA ARG A 999 -8.45 12.90 -37.05
C ARG A 999 -7.88 12.48 -35.68
N LEU A 1000 -7.13 13.35 -35.00
CA LEU A 1000 -6.39 12.94 -33.79
C LEU A 1000 -7.29 12.78 -32.55
N SER A 1001 -8.35 13.59 -32.44
CA SER A 1001 -9.26 13.58 -31.29
C SER A 1001 -10.14 12.32 -31.16
N GLN A 1002 -10.11 11.42 -32.14
CA GLN A 1002 -10.85 10.15 -32.13
C GLN A 1002 -10.10 9.03 -31.38
N LEU A 1003 -8.78 8.95 -31.57
CA LEU A 1003 -7.92 7.92 -30.95
C LEU A 1003 -7.35 8.37 -29.59
N GLN A 1004 -7.44 9.66 -29.28
CA GLN A 1004 -6.90 10.29 -28.06
C GLN A 1004 -7.33 9.62 -26.75
N GLY A 1005 -8.64 9.33 -26.60
CA GLY A 1005 -9.20 8.66 -25.43
C GLY A 1005 -8.74 7.19 -25.28
N PRO A 1006 -8.90 6.34 -26.32
CA PRO A 1006 -8.47 4.95 -26.27
C PRO A 1006 -6.95 4.77 -26.05
N ILE A 1007 -6.11 5.65 -26.62
CA ILE A 1007 -4.65 5.63 -26.43
C ILE A 1007 -4.29 6.03 -24.99
N THR A 1008 -4.88 7.09 -24.45
CA THR A 1008 -4.63 7.51 -23.06
C THR A 1008 -5.08 6.47 -22.05
N MET A 1009 -6.23 5.82 -22.26
CA MET A 1009 -6.70 4.72 -21.40
C MET A 1009 -5.78 3.50 -21.46
N LEU A 1010 -5.29 3.11 -22.64
CA LEU A 1010 -4.35 2.00 -22.78
C LEU A 1010 -3.00 2.27 -22.08
N LEU A 1011 -2.39 3.44 -22.34
CA LEU A 1011 -1.11 3.82 -21.73
C LEU A 1011 -1.19 4.01 -20.22
N SER A 1012 -2.32 4.54 -19.70
CA SER A 1012 -2.51 4.68 -18.25
C SER A 1012 -2.71 3.34 -17.53
N LEU A 1013 -3.39 2.35 -18.13
CA LEU A 1013 -3.46 1.00 -17.55
C LEU A 1013 -2.10 0.28 -17.60
N LEU A 1014 -1.30 0.48 -18.66
CA LEU A 1014 0.04 -0.10 -18.77
C LEU A 1014 0.99 0.46 -17.69
N LEU A 1015 1.00 1.78 -17.46
CA LEU A 1015 1.75 2.42 -16.36
C LEU A 1015 1.20 2.05 -14.97
N LEU A 1016 -0.10 1.84 -14.83
CA LEU A 1016 -0.73 1.53 -13.54
C LEU A 1016 -0.44 0.08 -13.07
N THR A 1017 -0.29 -0.86 -14.01
CA THR A 1017 -0.13 -2.30 -13.73
C THR A 1017 1.02 -2.66 -12.79
N PRO A 1018 2.28 -2.20 -12.98
CA PRO A 1018 3.36 -2.52 -12.04
C PRO A 1018 3.10 -1.99 -10.62
N LEU A 1019 2.45 -0.82 -10.47
CA LEU A 1019 2.14 -0.23 -9.16
C LEU A 1019 1.00 -0.97 -8.42
N LEU A 1020 0.10 -1.62 -9.16
CA LEU A 1020 -1.01 -2.37 -8.57
C LEU A 1020 -0.53 -3.62 -7.83
N LEU A 1021 0.60 -4.22 -8.21
CA LEU A 1021 1.14 -5.42 -7.54
C LEU A 1021 1.30 -5.20 -6.03
N ASP A 1022 1.85 -4.04 -5.63
CA ASP A 1022 2.06 -3.68 -4.23
C ASP A 1022 0.83 -3.03 -3.57
N SER A 1023 0.05 -2.26 -4.32
CA SER A 1023 -0.90 -1.28 -3.76
C SER A 1023 -2.39 -1.53 -4.03
N TRP A 1024 -2.75 -2.59 -4.77
CA TRP A 1024 -4.16 -2.87 -5.14
C TRP A 1024 -5.17 -2.89 -3.98
N PRO A 1025 -4.88 -3.41 -2.76
CA PRO A 1025 -5.89 -3.50 -1.71
C PRO A 1025 -6.32 -2.11 -1.22
N ALA A 1026 -5.36 -1.21 -1.05
CA ALA A 1026 -5.60 0.17 -0.62
C ALA A 1026 -6.43 0.94 -1.66
N ILE A 1027 -6.12 0.76 -2.94
CA ILE A 1027 -6.83 1.41 -4.06
C ILE A 1027 -8.27 0.91 -4.16
N ILE A 1028 -8.50 -0.40 -4.09
CA ILE A 1028 -9.87 -0.96 -4.15
C ILE A 1028 -10.69 -0.54 -2.93
N LEU A 1029 -10.11 -0.56 -1.72
CA LEU A 1029 -10.81 -0.11 -0.50
C LEU A 1029 -11.15 1.39 -0.58
N PHE A 1030 -10.22 2.24 -1.02
CA PHE A 1030 -10.46 3.68 -1.11
C PHE A 1030 -11.47 4.04 -2.21
N ALA A 1031 -11.38 3.42 -3.39
CA ALA A 1031 -12.36 3.59 -4.45
C ALA A 1031 -13.74 3.09 -4.02
N GLY A 1032 -13.81 1.92 -3.37
CA GLY A 1032 -15.04 1.36 -2.80
C GLY A 1032 -15.68 2.26 -1.74
N ALA A 1033 -14.88 2.88 -0.87
CA ALA A 1033 -15.35 3.90 0.07
C ALA A 1033 -16.00 5.09 -0.66
N GLY A 1034 -15.38 5.58 -1.74
CA GLY A 1034 -15.95 6.62 -2.60
C GLY A 1034 -17.33 6.24 -3.16
N VAL A 1035 -17.47 5.03 -3.71
CA VAL A 1035 -18.75 4.51 -4.22
C VAL A 1035 -19.81 4.45 -3.12
N VAL A 1036 -19.46 3.97 -1.92
CA VAL A 1036 -20.38 3.89 -0.76
C VAL A 1036 -20.78 5.30 -0.27
N ILE A 1037 -19.85 6.25 -0.26
CA ILE A 1037 -20.09 7.65 0.12
C ILE A 1037 -21.06 8.32 -0.86
N TYR A 1038 -20.84 8.16 -2.16
CA TYR A 1038 -21.71 8.68 -3.22
C TYR A 1038 -23.13 8.09 -3.10
N ALA A 1039 -23.24 6.78 -2.89
CA ALA A 1039 -24.52 6.06 -2.78
C ALA A 1039 -25.29 6.36 -1.48
N ARG A 1040 -24.65 6.38 -0.30
CA ARG A 1040 -25.35 6.59 0.98
C ARG A 1040 -26.10 7.92 1.06
N CYS A 1041 -25.62 8.94 0.34
CA CYS A 1041 -26.25 10.26 0.28
C CYS A 1041 -27.55 10.29 -0.56
N GLU A 1042 -27.99 9.17 -1.14
CA GLU A 1042 -29.30 9.00 -1.78
C GLU A 1042 -30.43 8.88 -0.73
N ARG A 1043 -30.38 7.82 0.10
CA ARG A 1043 -31.45 7.47 1.07
C ARG A 1043 -31.88 8.64 1.95
N TRP A 1044 -30.93 9.27 2.65
CA TRP A 1044 -31.22 10.36 3.59
C TRP A 1044 -31.80 11.63 2.94
N CYS A 1045 -31.55 11.86 1.65
CA CYS A 1045 -32.16 12.97 0.93
C CYS A 1045 -33.58 12.65 0.46
N GLY A 1046 -33.86 11.39 0.12
CA GLY A 1046 -35.21 10.91 -0.20
C GLY A 1046 -36.10 10.87 1.03
N ASP A 1047 -35.71 10.13 2.06
CA ASP A 1047 -36.53 9.89 3.25
C ASP A 1047 -36.88 11.19 3.98
N LEU A 1048 -35.94 12.14 4.13
CA LEU A 1048 -36.22 13.42 4.78
C LEU A 1048 -37.20 14.28 3.95
N ALA A 1049 -37.10 14.27 2.63
CA ALA A 1049 -38.03 14.99 1.76
C ALA A 1049 -39.44 14.37 1.79
N VAL A 1050 -39.53 13.03 1.82
CA VAL A 1050 -40.79 12.29 1.95
C VAL A 1050 -41.41 12.49 3.34
N HIS A 1051 -40.62 12.48 4.41
CA HIS A 1051 -41.12 12.78 5.77
C HIS A 1051 -41.62 14.22 5.89
N GLN A 1052 -40.89 15.19 5.32
CA GLN A 1052 -41.29 16.59 5.39
C GLN A 1052 -42.57 16.83 4.56
N ALA A 1053 -42.69 16.22 3.38
CA ALA A 1053 -43.90 16.24 2.57
C ALA A 1053 -45.10 15.52 3.23
N ARG A 1054 -44.88 14.39 3.92
CA ARG A 1054 -45.91 13.76 4.76
C ARG A 1054 -46.36 14.71 5.88
N SER A 1055 -45.42 15.32 6.59
CA SER A 1055 -45.74 16.22 7.71
C SER A 1055 -46.52 17.47 7.29
N THR A 1056 -46.33 17.98 6.07
CA THR A 1056 -47.12 19.09 5.53
C THR A 1056 -48.48 18.63 5.01
N LEU A 1057 -48.58 17.44 4.40
CA LEU A 1057 -49.86 16.85 4.01
C LEU A 1057 -50.74 16.48 5.22
N GLU A 1058 -50.17 15.90 6.27
CA GLU A 1058 -50.88 15.58 7.52
C GLU A 1058 -51.36 16.85 8.24
N ARG A 1059 -50.52 17.90 8.31
CA ARG A 1059 -50.91 19.22 8.84
C ARG A 1059 -51.98 19.94 7.99
N ARG A 1060 -52.11 19.61 6.71
CA ARG A 1060 -53.22 20.10 5.85
C ARG A 1060 -54.49 19.26 6.05
N LYS A 1061 -54.39 17.92 6.12
CA LYS A 1061 -55.54 17.04 6.38
C LYS A 1061 -56.18 17.24 7.75
N LEU A 1062 -55.40 17.63 8.77
CA LEU A 1062 -55.90 17.95 10.12
C LEU A 1062 -56.62 19.30 10.26
N ARG A 1063 -56.96 20.00 9.16
CA ARG A 1063 -57.66 21.30 9.19
C ARG A 1063 -59.04 21.35 8.52
N HIS A 1064 -59.61 20.22 8.08
CA HIS A 1064 -60.93 20.18 7.41
C HIS A 1064 -61.93 19.20 8.08
N VAL A 1065 -62.32 19.48 9.33
CA VAL A 1065 -63.63 19.10 9.93
C VAL A 1065 -63.98 20.17 10.99
N THR A 1066 -65.27 20.45 11.22
CA THR A 1066 -65.84 21.47 12.14
C THR A 1066 -65.67 22.94 11.69
N ALA A 1067 -66.65 23.85 11.81
CA ALA A 1067 -68.09 23.71 12.10
C ALA A 1067 -68.89 24.89 11.47
N SER A 1068 -70.20 24.93 11.72
CA SER A 1068 -71.19 25.82 11.08
C SER A 1068 -71.32 27.25 11.68
N MET A 1069 -71.95 28.12 10.87
CA MET A 1069 -72.64 29.42 11.11
C MET A 1069 -73.19 29.72 12.53
N PRO A 1070 -73.44 31.00 12.94
CA PRO A 1070 -74.04 32.07 12.12
C PRO A 1070 -73.49 33.52 12.28
N LEU A 1071 -74.24 34.50 11.75
CA LEU A 1071 -73.88 35.91 11.48
C LEU A 1071 -73.76 36.82 12.72
N GLY A 1072 -72.99 37.91 12.60
CA GLY A 1072 -73.18 39.12 13.42
C GLY A 1072 -72.12 40.23 13.27
N GLY A 1073 -72.51 41.39 12.72
CA GLY A 1073 -71.99 42.70 13.18
C GLY A 1073 -70.70 43.33 12.56
N ALA A 1074 -70.90 44.14 11.52
CA ALA A 1074 -70.32 45.49 11.33
C ALA A 1074 -68.80 45.80 11.16
N ARG A 1075 -68.54 46.56 10.07
CA ARG A 1075 -67.54 47.65 9.85
C ARG A 1075 -66.04 47.35 9.63
N LEU A 1076 -65.66 47.54 8.35
CA LEU A 1076 -64.50 48.25 7.77
C LEU A 1076 -63.42 48.84 8.71
N THR A 1077 -62.15 48.68 8.32
CA THR A 1077 -61.32 49.77 7.74
C THR A 1077 -60.06 49.22 7.04
N HIS A 1078 -59.81 49.65 5.78
CA HIS A 1078 -58.53 49.71 5.04
C HIS A 1078 -57.69 48.40 4.84
N ILE A 1079 -57.11 48.04 3.68
CA ILE A 1079 -56.44 48.77 2.56
C ILE A 1079 -55.04 49.29 3.02
N ASP A 1080 -53.88 48.93 2.45
CA ASP A 1080 -53.60 48.44 1.08
C ASP A 1080 -52.28 47.60 0.94
N THR A 1081 -52.06 47.12 -0.29
CA THR A 1081 -50.78 46.81 -0.98
C THR A 1081 -49.88 45.64 -0.54
N VAL A 1082 -49.55 44.84 -1.55
CA VAL A 1082 -48.32 44.02 -1.64
C VAL A 1082 -47.15 44.89 -2.12
N TYR A 1083 -45.92 44.61 -1.66
CA TYR A 1083 -44.72 44.97 -2.42
C TYR A 1083 -43.76 43.80 -2.56
N ILE A 1084 -43.34 43.55 -3.81
CA ILE A 1084 -42.23 42.67 -4.18
C ILE A 1084 -40.99 43.56 -4.38
N THR A 1085 -39.85 43.20 -3.79
CA THR A 1085 -38.56 43.85 -4.08
C THR A 1085 -37.42 42.82 -4.17
N ARG A 1086 -37.01 42.57 -5.43
CA ARG A 1086 -35.71 42.03 -5.91
C ARG A 1086 -35.11 40.85 -5.13
#